data_AF-A0AAW1Q915-F1
#
_entry.id   AF-A0AAW1Q915-F1
#
_cell.length_a   1.000
_cell.length_b   1.000
_cell.length_c   1.000
_cell.angle_alpha   90.00
_cell.angle_beta   90.00
_cell.angle_gamma   90.00
#
_symmetry.space_group_name_H-M   'P 1'
#
loop_
_entity.id
_entity.type
_entity.pdbx_description
1 polymer ?
#
loop_
_entity_poly.entity_id
_entity_poly.type
_entity_poly.pdbx_seq_one_letter_code
_entity_poly.pdbx_strand_id
1 'polypeptide(L)'
;MQGSTGTSAQVAYTLPINRTYVKDHICNSVFMNRVTMVVGNTGSGKSSQVPQMLLDDPARILLMDLRENGLAALKRFKVLILDEVHERSVESDLVLACIRQFMAASGTLRLVLMSATAQFQRYLDYFAHIDEVERITIPDLGASSRDVFLKALKMETKVQYLEQVVKLLGDRPQDAALLADHKLRPEDEEPQVSTDMQRLLLDLIAHLHSTDPNLDNVVLVFLPTYNAIAFQYEQLQQSSLPLELYVLHSSIDIDDCLQSMEAPSAHSMRKVILATSIAESSITIPAVHYVIDACRTVQVAWDGETKTLTHRIIWCSKSQADQRKGRTGRTCSGTVHRLVTRGLYNTFQAFETAAMTLLSLREQALVLLCSESRLMNDAAGLLATCMDAPGPMVVQHALDHLVAISAATIVPGPKRTLRYEPTPLGRFLGSLPLSLKEAQMAVNGGRQGLLWEAAVLAAILSTTPFPIKQPFADKAQYEANLACYGPPHPLRSVPLANLAAYEFWQKAFRDVRRWERLLVIASGKPDTPDLLVAGAEERACRGPASSGSGRQAGGESGCSAGPYLPWGKVHSRKETTSLRGLLAARHHDVADATEEGGATGLSSQAPPWPPQPPQQPGPAQPVCRFFQQGRCTFGAQCRNAHSLGGAPTRSPAQADCAFYTSDTGCQNPVCTFRHDPRLLRPFRASPEAMRKEFEPDPTPATPLSELLKPPARADGLADTVLLLGEGDFSFCEALARLMPPRQIVATSLEPKQQLLTQYPSSRTRLRRLNSGSQGVRLLHSIDATQLPMSGSPIAWSRTSRVLWNFPFTGADEDREAHRDLMQHFFGSVAAALALHNPSCQVLLALCNDQFSRWGVEQAAREAFMFVTASHTLDLREFSGYLPQRNTCAEAFPHERAVVYVFQLCLPRLHGRDLPSGKEFHSAAPGVQVLR
;
A
#
# COMPACT_ATOMS: atom_id res chain seq x y z
N MET A 1 3.75 -20.91 31.24
CA MET A 1 4.16 -19.76 32.08
C MET A 1 5.57 -19.99 32.57
N GLN A 2 6.40 -18.94 32.52
CA GLN A 2 7.85 -18.86 32.82
C GLN A 2 8.80 -19.58 31.85
N GLY A 3 9.40 -18.81 30.94
CA GLY A 3 10.56 -19.23 30.16
C GLY A 3 10.74 -18.46 28.85
N SER A 4 11.40 -17.30 28.88
CA SER A 4 12.23 -16.71 27.79
C SER A 4 12.53 -15.19 27.91
N THR A 5 12.23 -14.52 29.03
CA THR A 5 12.49 -13.06 29.18
C THR A 5 13.92 -12.70 29.65
N GLY A 6 14.86 -13.66 29.71
CA GLY A 6 16.14 -13.49 30.41
C GLY A 6 17.29 -12.82 29.64
N THR A 7 17.32 -12.85 28.30
CA THR A 7 18.49 -12.40 27.52
C THR A 7 18.40 -10.95 27.03
N SER A 8 17.20 -10.47 26.67
CA SER A 8 16.99 -9.10 26.20
C SER A 8 17.10 -8.04 27.31
N ALA A 9 16.77 -8.40 28.56
CA ALA A 9 16.88 -7.48 29.69
C ALA A 9 18.33 -7.23 30.13
N GLN A 10 19.24 -8.20 30.00
CA GLN A 10 20.65 -8.04 30.41
C GLN A 10 21.49 -7.20 29.44
N VAL A 11 21.15 -7.19 28.14
CA VAL A 11 21.87 -6.38 27.13
C VAL A 11 21.49 -4.90 27.20
N ALA A 12 20.28 -4.56 27.68
CA ALA A 12 19.89 -3.17 27.88
C ALA A 12 20.86 -2.44 28.84
N TYR A 13 21.26 -3.06 29.96
CA TYR A 13 22.08 -2.41 30.99
C TYR A 13 23.52 -2.06 30.57
N THR A 14 24.02 -2.52 29.42
CA THR A 14 25.40 -2.26 28.95
C THR A 14 25.51 -1.15 27.90
N LEU A 15 24.41 -0.62 27.38
CA LEU A 15 24.42 0.44 26.38
C LEU A 15 24.87 1.80 26.98
N PRO A 16 25.64 2.63 26.24
CA PRO A 16 26.10 3.93 26.73
C PRO A 16 24.99 4.85 27.24
N ILE A 17 23.82 4.78 26.59
CA ILE A 17 22.65 5.59 26.93
C ILE A 17 22.00 5.23 28.27
N ASN A 18 22.20 4.01 28.78
CA ASN A 18 21.59 3.53 30.01
C ASN A 18 22.38 3.87 31.28
N ARG A 19 23.47 4.64 31.16
CA ARG A 19 24.12 5.28 32.31
C ARG A 19 23.12 6.24 32.95
N THR A 20 22.91 6.12 34.27
CA THR A 20 21.90 6.87 35.02
C THR A 20 21.96 8.38 34.75
N TYR A 21 23.16 8.98 34.73
CA TYR A 21 23.29 10.41 34.44
C TYR A 21 22.90 10.80 33.00
N VAL A 22 23.10 9.92 32.01
CA VAL A 22 22.72 10.19 30.60
C VAL A 22 21.21 10.10 30.48
N LYS A 23 20.59 9.07 31.08
CA LYS A 23 19.14 8.89 31.12
C LYS A 23 18.46 10.09 31.79
N ASP A 24 18.91 10.46 32.99
CA ASP A 24 18.33 11.59 33.74
C ASP A 24 18.53 12.90 32.98
N HIS A 25 19.68 13.09 32.34
CA HIS A 25 19.94 14.27 31.52
C HIS A 25 19.03 14.33 30.29
N ILE A 26 18.82 13.21 29.57
CA ILE A 26 17.87 13.14 28.44
C ILE A 26 16.45 13.47 28.91
N CYS A 27 15.96 12.82 29.96
CA CYS A 27 14.62 13.07 30.48
C CYS A 27 14.44 14.53 30.94
N ASN A 28 15.41 15.08 31.67
CA ASN A 28 15.37 16.46 32.14
C ASN A 28 15.44 17.46 31.00
N SER A 29 16.34 17.26 30.03
CA SER A 29 16.49 18.17 28.89
C SER A 29 15.25 18.13 27.99
N VAL A 30 14.64 16.97 27.74
CA VAL A 30 13.37 16.89 27.01
C VAL A 30 12.25 17.57 27.80
N PHE A 31 12.25 17.45 29.13
CA PHE A 31 11.24 18.13 29.95
C PHE A 31 11.40 19.66 29.93
N MET A 32 12.63 20.16 30.04
CA MET A 32 12.94 21.59 30.14
C MET A 32 12.95 22.32 28.79
N ASN A 33 13.19 21.62 27.68
CA ASN A 33 13.35 22.23 26.36
C ASN A 33 12.24 21.80 25.41
N ARG A 34 11.85 22.70 24.50
CA ARG A 34 10.87 22.38 23.45
C ARG A 34 11.49 21.61 22.29
N VAL A 35 12.78 21.80 22.02
CA VAL A 35 13.55 21.00 21.05
C VAL A 35 14.79 20.45 21.73
N THR A 36 14.98 19.14 21.65
CA THR A 36 16.17 18.45 22.16
C THR A 36 16.79 17.62 21.04
N MET A 37 18.10 17.78 20.79
CA MET A 37 18.83 16.94 19.84
C MET A 37 19.72 15.95 20.58
N VAL A 38 19.42 14.66 20.42
CA VAL A 38 20.21 13.55 20.96
C VAL A 38 21.15 13.03 19.87
N VAL A 39 22.43 13.31 20.04
CA VAL A 39 23.49 12.88 19.13
C VAL A 39 24.22 11.69 19.74
N GLY A 40 24.32 10.59 19.00
CA GLY A 40 25.08 9.43 19.45
C GLY A 40 25.40 8.50 18.30
N ASN A 41 26.63 8.00 18.27
CA ASN A 41 27.08 7.07 17.24
C ASN A 41 26.15 5.87 17.13
N THR A 42 26.16 5.20 15.98
CA THR A 42 25.36 4.00 15.78
C THR A 42 25.72 2.93 16.81
N GLY A 43 24.71 2.29 17.42
CA GLY A 43 24.92 1.36 18.53
C GLY A 43 24.92 2.01 19.93
N SER A 44 24.79 3.34 20.03
CA SER A 44 24.61 4.06 21.31
C SER A 44 23.34 3.69 22.08
N GLY A 45 22.35 3.11 21.39
CA GLY A 45 21.04 2.76 21.96
C GLY A 45 19.97 3.85 21.81
N LYS A 46 20.25 4.95 21.08
CA LYS A 46 19.32 6.09 20.92
C LYS A 46 17.92 5.67 20.42
N SER A 47 17.88 4.93 19.32
CA SER A 47 16.64 4.52 18.63
C SER A 47 15.77 3.58 19.45
N SER A 48 16.38 2.72 20.28
CA SER A 48 15.65 1.74 21.09
C SER A 48 15.32 2.23 22.50
N GLN A 49 16.19 3.04 23.11
CA GLN A 49 16.06 3.40 24.52
C GLN A 49 15.39 4.77 24.74
N VAL A 50 15.60 5.76 23.86
CA VAL A 50 14.96 7.09 24.05
C VAL A 50 13.43 6.99 24.05
N PRO A 51 12.77 6.23 23.15
CA PRO A 51 11.33 6.02 23.27
C PRO A 51 10.95 5.35 24.59
N GLN A 52 11.65 4.29 25.02
CA GLN A 52 11.37 3.59 26.28
C GLN A 52 11.54 4.49 27.52
N MET A 53 12.44 5.47 27.47
CA MET A 53 12.63 6.45 28.54
C MET A 53 11.49 7.48 28.63
N LEU A 54 10.74 7.68 27.54
CA LEU A 54 9.74 8.73 27.38
C LEU A 54 8.29 8.21 27.32
N LEU A 55 8.09 6.88 27.26
CA LEU A 55 6.79 6.25 26.97
C LEU A 55 6.13 5.53 28.16
N ASP A 56 4.80 5.64 28.19
CA ASP A 56 3.84 4.70 28.81
C ASP A 56 2.94 3.97 27.76
N ASP A 57 2.96 4.32 26.45
CA ASP A 57 2.05 3.79 25.39
C ASP A 57 2.73 3.72 23.98
N PRO A 58 2.33 2.87 23.00
CA PRO A 58 3.13 2.58 21.80
C PRO A 58 3.05 3.61 20.66
N ALA A 59 4.09 3.62 19.81
CA ALA A 59 4.32 4.55 18.71
C ALA A 59 3.26 4.48 17.58
N ARG A 60 2.96 5.63 16.96
CA ARG A 60 2.06 5.79 15.79
C ARG A 60 2.80 6.39 14.60
N ILE A 61 2.34 6.08 13.38
CA ILE A 61 2.90 6.59 12.12
C ILE A 61 2.40 8.02 11.87
N LEU A 62 3.29 9.01 11.96
CA LEU A 62 2.93 10.43 11.97
C LEU A 62 2.47 11.00 10.62
N LEU A 63 3.11 10.60 9.51
CA LEU A 63 2.90 11.25 8.21
C LEU A 63 1.47 11.03 7.67
N MET A 64 0.93 9.83 7.84
CA MET A 64 -0.44 9.50 7.44
C MET A 64 -1.47 10.24 8.31
N ASP A 65 -1.22 10.33 9.62
CA ASP A 65 -2.06 11.10 10.55
C ASP A 65 -2.05 12.60 10.22
N LEU A 66 -0.89 13.17 9.85
CA LEU A 66 -0.74 14.56 9.40
C LEU A 66 -1.48 14.82 8.08
N ARG A 67 -1.53 13.85 7.17
CA ARG A 67 -2.29 13.96 5.91
C ARG A 67 -3.80 14.05 6.20
N GLU A 68 -4.31 13.18 7.07
CA GLU A 68 -5.75 13.09 7.36
C GLU A 68 -6.24 14.22 8.28
N ASN A 69 -5.47 14.57 9.30
CA ASN A 69 -5.90 15.51 10.35
C ASN A 69 -5.12 16.84 10.33
N GLY A 70 -4.24 17.06 9.34
CA GLY A 70 -3.38 18.23 9.27
C GLY A 70 -2.52 18.40 10.53
N LEU A 71 -2.23 19.64 10.88
CA LEU A 71 -1.53 19.98 12.13
C LEU A 71 -2.32 19.61 13.40
N ALA A 72 -3.62 19.30 13.31
CA ALA A 72 -4.39 18.87 14.47
C ALA A 72 -3.98 17.46 14.96
N ALA A 73 -3.38 16.62 14.09
CA ALA A 73 -2.77 15.35 14.52
C ALA A 73 -1.73 15.57 15.62
N LEU A 74 -0.93 16.64 15.53
CA LEU A 74 0.14 16.94 16.48
C LEU A 74 -0.37 17.26 17.89
N LYS A 75 -1.63 17.70 18.05
CA LYS A 75 -2.23 17.98 19.37
C LYS A 75 -2.40 16.73 20.23
N ARG A 76 -2.38 15.54 19.62
CA ARG A 76 -2.50 14.26 20.33
C ARG A 76 -1.19 13.82 20.98
N PHE A 77 -0.06 14.44 20.61
CA PHE A 77 1.26 14.07 21.06
C PHE A 77 1.83 15.12 22.01
N LYS A 78 2.41 14.66 23.13
CA LYS A 78 3.18 15.53 24.05
C LYS A 78 4.64 15.65 23.62
N VAL A 79 5.19 14.54 23.14
CA VAL A 79 6.58 14.42 22.66
C VAL A 79 6.54 13.73 21.31
N LEU A 80 7.31 14.26 20.36
CA LEU A 80 7.54 13.66 19.05
C LEU A 80 9.02 13.37 18.87
N ILE A 81 9.36 12.18 18.38
CA ILE A 81 10.74 11.75 18.15
C ILE A 81 10.93 11.57 16.64
N LEU A 82 11.93 12.24 16.07
CA LEU A 82 12.42 12.00 14.71
C LEU A 82 13.80 11.35 14.81
N ASP A 83 13.91 10.11 14.34
CA ASP A 83 15.17 9.38 14.30
C ASP A 83 15.88 9.53 12.96
N GLU A 84 17.20 9.30 12.95
CA GLU A 84 18.07 9.33 11.78
C GLU A 84 17.93 10.60 10.92
N VAL A 85 17.74 11.75 11.57
CA VAL A 85 17.51 13.04 10.87
C VAL A 85 18.67 13.45 9.97
N HIS A 86 19.85 12.86 10.16
CA HIS A 86 21.03 13.09 9.32
C HIS A 86 20.97 12.44 7.94
N GLU A 87 20.04 11.52 7.68
CA GLU A 87 19.86 10.94 6.34
C GLU A 87 19.20 11.92 5.35
N ARG A 88 18.62 13.02 5.85
CA ARG A 88 18.05 14.13 5.05
C ARG A 88 17.08 13.66 3.94
N SER A 89 16.23 12.69 4.28
CA SER A 89 15.15 12.24 3.40
C SER A 89 14.10 13.34 3.18
N VAL A 90 13.37 13.25 2.07
CA VAL A 90 12.32 14.24 1.74
C VAL A 90 11.23 14.24 2.82
N GLU A 91 10.86 13.06 3.30
CA GLU A 91 9.83 12.85 4.31
C GLU A 91 10.23 13.44 5.66
N SER A 92 11.47 13.17 6.11
CA SER A 92 11.99 13.71 7.38
C SER A 92 12.04 15.23 7.36
N ASP A 93 12.61 15.82 6.31
CA ASP A 93 12.74 17.28 6.18
C ASP A 93 11.36 17.96 6.03
N LEU A 94 10.42 17.32 5.33
CA LEU A 94 9.05 17.84 5.19
C LEU A 94 8.28 17.80 6.51
N VAL A 95 8.37 16.69 7.24
CA VAL A 95 7.79 16.55 8.58
C VAL A 95 8.38 17.58 9.52
N LEU A 96 9.71 17.78 9.48
CA LEU A 96 10.40 18.79 10.27
C LEU A 96 9.86 20.20 10.01
N ALA A 97 9.63 20.57 8.74
CA ALA A 97 9.02 21.85 8.38
C ALA A 97 7.59 22.00 8.90
N CYS A 98 6.77 20.94 8.81
CA CYS A 98 5.41 20.94 9.36
C CYS A 98 5.40 21.15 10.88
N ILE A 99 6.28 20.43 11.59
CA ILE A 99 6.41 20.54 13.05
C ILE A 99 6.88 21.95 13.42
N ARG A 100 7.88 22.48 12.72
CA ARG A 100 8.37 23.84 12.92
C ARG A 100 7.23 24.86 12.84
N GLN A 101 6.39 24.77 11.80
CA GLN A 101 5.27 25.69 11.63
C GLN A 101 4.19 25.52 12.71
N PHE A 102 3.95 24.28 13.16
CA PHE A 102 3.06 24.02 14.29
C PHE A 102 3.59 24.54 15.62
N MET A 103 4.90 24.38 15.89
CA MET A 103 5.55 24.85 17.10
C MET A 103 5.56 26.38 17.19
N ALA A 104 5.67 27.06 16.05
CA ALA A 104 5.52 28.51 15.96
C ALA A 104 4.07 28.96 16.24
N ALA A 105 3.07 28.14 15.91
CA ALA A 105 1.66 28.43 16.12
C ALA A 105 1.09 27.96 17.47
N SER A 106 1.73 27.00 18.15
CA SER A 106 1.25 26.42 19.42
C SER A 106 2.40 25.90 20.32
N GLY A 107 2.25 26.07 21.64
CA GLY A 107 3.36 26.02 22.61
C GLY A 107 3.56 24.74 23.43
N THR A 108 2.85 23.64 23.20
CA THR A 108 2.88 22.47 24.14
C THR A 108 3.65 21.25 23.64
N LEU A 109 3.93 21.14 22.34
CA LEU A 109 4.65 20.01 21.75
C LEU A 109 6.15 20.11 22.05
N ARG A 110 6.76 18.98 22.41
CA ARG A 110 8.21 18.78 22.51
C ARG A 110 8.72 17.92 21.36
N LEU A 111 9.85 18.30 20.78
CA LEU A 111 10.49 17.63 19.66
C LEU A 111 11.85 17.05 20.10
N VAL A 112 12.06 15.77 19.85
CA VAL A 112 13.34 15.07 20.04
C VAL A 112 13.88 14.68 18.67
N LEU A 113 15.05 15.22 18.31
CA LEU A 113 15.77 14.88 17.09
C LEU A 113 16.89 13.92 17.44
N MET A 114 16.97 12.76 16.80
CA MET A 114 18.06 11.80 17.02
C MET A 114 18.93 11.68 15.78
N SER A 115 20.25 11.73 15.98
CA SER A 115 21.22 11.71 14.88
C SER A 115 22.47 10.92 15.25
N ALA A 116 23.01 10.16 14.29
CA ALA A 116 24.31 9.52 14.42
C ALA A 116 25.47 10.50 14.19
N THR A 117 25.27 11.55 13.37
CA THR A 117 26.32 12.50 13.00
C THR A 117 26.01 13.93 13.46
N ALA A 118 27.05 14.71 13.71
CA ALA A 118 26.95 16.01 14.35
C ALA A 118 26.77 17.17 13.33
N GLN A 119 25.59 17.30 12.72
CA GLN A 119 25.17 18.53 12.03
C GLN A 119 24.39 19.48 12.94
N PHE A 120 24.70 19.50 14.24
CA PHE A 120 23.93 20.22 15.26
C PHE A 120 23.69 21.69 14.92
N GLN A 121 24.70 22.37 14.35
CA GLN A 121 24.59 23.79 14.01
C GLN A 121 23.45 24.09 13.02
N ARG A 122 23.20 23.19 12.05
CA ARG A 122 22.10 23.42 11.09
C ARG A 122 20.73 23.38 11.77
N TYR A 123 20.54 22.45 12.71
CA TYR A 123 19.30 22.36 13.47
C TYR A 123 19.15 23.53 14.44
N LEU A 124 20.25 23.98 15.07
CA LEU A 124 20.27 25.21 15.85
C LEU A 124 19.80 26.41 15.04
N ASP A 125 20.45 26.67 13.90
CA ASP A 125 20.15 27.81 13.04
C ASP A 125 18.71 27.74 12.51
N TYR A 126 18.25 26.52 12.21
CA TYR A 126 16.87 26.30 11.79
C TYR A 126 15.89 26.69 12.90
N PHE A 127 16.03 26.17 14.11
CA PHE A 127 15.06 26.43 15.19
C PHE A 127 15.28 27.72 15.97
N ALA A 128 16.35 28.48 15.70
CA ALA A 128 16.75 29.68 16.44
C ALA A 128 15.64 30.73 16.66
N HIS A 129 14.67 30.83 15.75
CA HIS A 129 13.55 31.78 15.84
C HIS A 129 12.32 31.24 16.58
N ILE A 130 12.36 30.00 17.04
CA ILE A 130 11.22 29.31 17.68
C ILE A 130 11.55 29.00 19.14
N ASP A 131 12.70 28.37 19.39
CA ASP A 131 13.16 27.98 20.73
C ASP A 131 14.67 27.70 20.74
N GLU A 132 15.26 27.67 21.93
CA GLU A 132 16.60 27.12 22.14
C GLU A 132 16.61 25.60 21.88
N VAL A 133 17.60 25.12 21.13
CA VAL A 133 17.79 23.69 20.88
C VAL A 133 18.87 23.17 21.83
N GLU A 134 18.48 22.28 22.75
CA GLU A 134 19.42 21.66 23.66
C GLU A 134 20.13 20.47 22.99
N ARG A 135 21.47 20.45 23.02
CA ARG A 135 22.26 19.31 22.53
C ARG A 135 22.62 18.36 23.64
N ILE A 136 22.26 17.11 23.46
CA ILE A 136 22.75 16.01 24.27
C ILE A 136 23.62 15.13 23.41
N THR A 137 24.89 15.00 23.78
CA THR A 137 25.79 14.04 23.13
C THR A 137 25.91 12.82 24.02
N ILE A 138 25.43 11.68 23.54
CA ILE A 138 25.64 10.39 24.20
C ILE A 138 27.13 10.09 24.07
N PRO A 139 27.88 10.06 25.18
CA PRO A 139 29.30 9.77 25.10
C PRO A 139 29.50 8.35 24.56
N ASP A 140 30.47 8.19 23.67
CA ASP A 140 31.04 6.88 23.41
C ASP A 140 31.51 6.27 24.75
N LEU A 141 31.57 4.94 24.84
CA LEU A 141 31.81 4.18 26.09
C LEU A 141 32.97 4.66 27.02
N GLY A 142 33.79 5.64 26.63
CA GLY A 142 34.99 6.10 27.35
C GLY A 142 35.05 7.54 27.89
N ALA A 143 33.95 8.30 28.03
CA ALA A 143 34.05 9.71 28.50
C ALA A 143 33.62 9.96 29.97
N SER A 144 34.21 9.25 30.95
CA SER A 144 34.17 9.69 32.36
C SER A 144 35.53 9.51 33.05
N SER A 145 35.84 10.43 33.96
CA SER A 145 37.14 10.65 34.63
C SER A 145 37.59 9.56 35.61
N ARG A 146 37.67 8.30 35.18
CA ARG A 146 38.40 7.21 35.86
C ARG A 146 39.21 6.43 34.83
N ASP A 147 40.39 6.98 34.52
CA ASP A 147 41.04 6.91 33.20
C ASP A 147 42.27 5.99 33.10
N VAL A 148 42.22 4.74 33.61
CA VAL A 148 43.34 3.78 33.41
C VAL A 148 42.87 2.40 32.93
N PHE A 149 41.80 1.84 33.50
CA PHE A 149 41.36 0.48 33.16
C PHE A 149 40.50 0.40 31.89
N LEU A 150 39.72 1.45 31.58
CA LEU A 150 38.86 1.52 30.39
C LEU A 150 39.58 2.04 29.14
N LYS A 151 40.73 2.71 29.31
CA LYS A 151 41.60 3.11 28.18
C LYS A 151 42.17 1.90 27.44
N ALA A 152 42.36 0.78 28.15
CA ALA A 152 42.76 -0.52 27.60
C ALA A 152 41.64 -1.26 26.85
N LEU A 153 40.37 -0.82 26.99
CA LEU A 153 39.19 -1.40 26.33
C LEU A 153 38.67 -0.54 25.17
N LYS A 154 39.34 0.57 24.81
CA LYS A 154 39.08 1.21 23.52
C LYS A 154 39.50 0.24 22.43
N MET A 155 38.52 -0.40 21.81
CA MET A 155 38.70 -1.15 20.58
C MET A 155 39.13 -0.18 19.50
N GLU A 156 40.44 -0.06 19.30
CA GLU A 156 41.04 0.90 18.39
C GLU A 156 40.62 0.56 16.96
N THR A 157 39.97 1.51 16.27
CA THR A 157 39.64 1.36 14.85
C THR A 157 40.76 1.97 14.02
N LYS A 158 41.52 1.12 13.34
CA LYS A 158 42.59 1.56 12.44
C LYS A 158 42.01 1.89 11.07
N VAL A 159 42.31 3.06 10.52
CA VAL A 159 41.89 3.44 9.15
C VAL A 159 43.10 3.45 8.23
N GLN A 160 43.02 2.67 7.14
CA GLN A 160 44.01 2.61 6.07
C GLN A 160 43.42 3.12 4.76
N TYR A 161 44.17 3.96 4.06
CA TYR A 161 43.82 4.48 2.73
C TYR A 161 44.48 3.65 1.62
N LEU A 162 44.11 3.90 0.37
CA LEU A 162 44.54 3.11 -0.79
C LEU A 162 46.06 2.94 -0.86
N GLU A 163 46.85 3.99 -0.64
CA GLU A 163 48.31 3.92 -0.64
C GLU A 163 48.90 3.01 0.44
N GLN A 164 48.16 2.77 1.53
CA GLN A 164 48.56 1.84 2.58
C GLN A 164 48.08 0.41 2.28
N VAL A 165 46.93 0.27 1.60
CA VAL A 165 46.41 -1.02 1.14
C VAL A 165 47.31 -1.61 0.06
N VAL A 166 47.73 -0.81 -0.92
CA VAL A 166 48.66 -1.24 -1.98
C VAL A 166 50.01 -1.69 -1.39
N LYS A 167 50.53 -0.95 -0.40
CA LYS A 167 51.74 -1.34 0.34
C LYS A 167 51.57 -2.65 1.11
N LEU A 168 50.39 -2.86 1.71
CA LEU A 168 50.08 -4.11 2.43
C LEU A 168 50.11 -5.32 1.49
N LEU A 169 49.75 -5.12 0.22
CA LEU A 169 49.73 -6.16 -0.82
C LEU A 169 51.04 -6.26 -1.63
N GLY A 170 52.07 -5.48 -1.28
CA GLY A 170 53.42 -5.60 -1.86
C GLY A 170 53.74 -4.70 -3.05
N ASP A 171 53.05 -3.55 -3.22
CA ASP A 171 53.35 -2.51 -4.23
C ASP A 171 53.52 -3.04 -5.67
N ARG A 172 52.51 -3.76 -6.18
CA ARG A 172 52.62 -4.38 -7.50
C ARG A 172 52.56 -3.30 -8.59
N PRO A 173 53.25 -3.48 -9.75
CA PRO A 173 53.28 -2.47 -10.81
C PRO A 173 51.90 -2.06 -11.34
N GLN A 174 50.94 -2.98 -11.32
CA GLN A 174 49.56 -2.79 -11.77
C GLN A 174 48.78 -1.82 -10.84
N ASP A 175 49.16 -1.74 -9.55
CA ASP A 175 48.51 -0.88 -8.57
C ASP A 175 48.93 0.61 -8.73
N ALA A 176 50.01 0.90 -9.48
CA ALA A 176 50.47 2.25 -9.75
C ALA A 176 49.46 3.06 -10.58
N ALA A 177 48.70 2.40 -11.46
CA ALA A 177 47.63 3.02 -12.24
C ALA A 177 46.50 3.50 -11.32
N LEU A 178 46.08 2.68 -10.34
CA LEU A 178 45.05 3.04 -9.35
C LEU A 178 45.46 4.27 -8.52
N LEU A 179 46.72 4.35 -8.10
CA LEU A 179 47.23 5.50 -7.35
C LEU A 179 47.34 6.78 -8.20
N ALA A 180 47.52 6.65 -9.51
CA ALA A 180 47.60 7.77 -10.45
C ALA A 180 46.22 8.29 -10.91
N ASP A 181 45.27 7.37 -11.11
CA ASP A 181 43.90 7.62 -11.59
C ASP A 181 43.06 8.44 -10.57
N HIS A 182 43.32 8.26 -9.27
CA HIS A 182 42.67 9.00 -8.19
C HIS A 182 43.16 10.45 -7.98
N LYS A 183 43.83 11.06 -8.97
CA LYS A 183 44.21 12.48 -8.98
C LYS A 183 43.19 13.40 -9.68
N LEU A 184 42.13 12.84 -10.25
CA LEU A 184 41.02 13.61 -10.85
C LEU A 184 40.20 14.30 -9.77
N ARG A 185 39.71 15.52 -10.03
CA ARG A 185 38.79 16.17 -9.10
C ARG A 185 37.47 15.37 -9.09
N PRO A 186 36.70 15.37 -8.00
CA PRO A 186 35.38 14.73 -7.93
C PRO A 186 34.41 15.09 -9.07
N GLU A 187 34.72 16.13 -9.83
CA GLU A 187 33.88 16.83 -10.81
C GLU A 187 34.15 16.39 -12.26
N ASP A 188 35.26 15.69 -12.52
CA ASP A 188 35.77 15.49 -13.90
C ASP A 188 35.19 14.25 -14.60
N GLU A 189 34.92 13.14 -13.87
CA GLU A 189 34.29 11.90 -14.39
C GLU A 189 33.51 11.14 -13.30
N GLU A 190 32.51 10.33 -13.68
CA GLU A 190 31.80 9.47 -12.73
C GLU A 190 32.76 8.45 -12.08
N PRO A 191 32.85 8.37 -10.74
CA PRO A 191 33.77 7.46 -10.07
C PRO A 191 33.27 6.01 -10.14
N GLN A 192 33.45 5.38 -11.29
CA GLN A 192 33.14 3.97 -11.50
C GLN A 192 34.07 3.07 -10.66
N VAL A 193 33.61 1.84 -10.37
CA VAL A 193 34.47 0.80 -9.77
C VAL A 193 35.19 0.09 -10.92
N SER A 194 36.47 0.42 -11.11
CA SER A 194 37.29 -0.15 -12.18
C SER A 194 37.59 -1.63 -11.94
N THR A 195 37.90 -2.37 -13.00
CA THR A 195 38.31 -3.78 -12.91
C THR A 195 39.55 -3.95 -12.04
N ASP A 196 40.49 -3.00 -12.07
CA ASP A 196 41.69 -3.03 -11.22
C ASP A 196 41.33 -2.88 -9.73
N MET A 197 40.33 -2.05 -9.40
CA MET A 197 39.84 -1.95 -8.03
C MET A 197 39.13 -3.23 -7.57
N GLN A 198 38.38 -3.90 -8.44
CA GLN A 198 37.76 -5.19 -8.13
C GLN A 198 38.81 -6.29 -7.88
N ARG A 199 39.90 -6.31 -8.67
CA ARG A 199 41.04 -7.19 -8.43
C ARG A 199 41.71 -6.91 -7.09
N LEU A 200 41.99 -5.62 -6.80
CA LEU A 200 42.56 -5.20 -5.52
C LEU A 200 41.69 -5.64 -4.33
N LEU A 201 40.36 -5.59 -4.48
CA LEU A 201 39.41 -6.01 -3.46
C LEU A 201 39.52 -7.53 -3.20
N LEU A 202 39.56 -8.34 -4.27
CA LEU A 202 39.78 -9.79 -4.16
C LEU A 202 41.11 -10.10 -3.46
N ASP A 203 42.19 -9.45 -3.87
CA ASP A 203 43.53 -9.62 -3.28
C ASP A 203 43.56 -9.23 -1.80
N LEU A 204 42.87 -8.14 -1.43
CA LEU A 204 42.75 -7.70 -0.06
C LEU A 204 41.99 -8.74 0.78
N ILE A 205 40.86 -9.26 0.30
CA ILE A 205 40.12 -10.31 1.02
C ILE A 205 40.98 -11.57 1.19
N ALA A 206 41.70 -11.99 0.14
CA ALA A 206 42.62 -13.13 0.21
C ALA A 206 43.75 -12.90 1.23
N HIS A 207 44.33 -11.70 1.26
CA HIS A 207 45.34 -11.32 2.24
C HIS A 207 44.78 -11.35 3.66
N LEU A 208 43.61 -10.75 3.91
CA LEU A 208 42.97 -10.75 5.22
C LEU A 208 42.65 -12.18 5.68
N HIS A 209 42.15 -13.02 4.77
CA HIS A 209 41.87 -14.42 5.08
C HIS A 209 43.12 -15.21 5.47
N SER A 210 44.25 -15.01 4.77
CA SER A 210 45.49 -15.74 5.02
C SER A 210 46.29 -15.21 6.21
N THR A 211 46.14 -13.95 6.58
CA THR A 211 46.92 -13.30 7.65
C THR A 211 46.21 -13.27 8.99
N ASP A 212 44.87 -13.24 9.01
CA ASP A 212 44.09 -13.26 10.24
C ASP A 212 43.68 -14.69 10.61
N PRO A 213 44.26 -15.29 11.67
CA PRO A 213 43.94 -16.66 12.08
C PRO A 213 42.53 -16.76 12.70
N ASN A 214 41.92 -15.65 13.13
CA ASN A 214 40.58 -15.68 13.70
C ASN A 214 39.51 -15.59 12.61
N LEU A 215 38.96 -16.74 12.21
CA LEU A 215 37.96 -16.80 11.12
C LEU A 215 36.58 -16.24 11.51
N ASP A 216 36.32 -16.02 12.80
CA ASP A 216 35.08 -15.42 13.30
C ASP A 216 35.01 -13.91 12.97
N ASN A 217 36.14 -13.29 12.63
CA ASN A 217 36.22 -11.90 12.21
C ASN A 217 35.56 -11.72 10.82
N VAL A 218 34.43 -11.02 10.80
CA VAL A 218 33.62 -10.78 9.60
C VAL A 218 34.23 -9.65 8.75
N VAL A 219 34.22 -9.83 7.42
CA VAL A 219 34.57 -8.80 6.44
C VAL A 219 33.29 -8.21 5.85
N LEU A 220 33.10 -6.90 5.99
CA LEU A 220 32.00 -6.14 5.39
C LEU A 220 32.54 -5.24 4.27
N VAL A 221 32.00 -5.38 3.07
CA VAL A 221 32.46 -4.68 1.87
C VAL A 221 31.37 -3.75 1.35
N PHE A 222 31.67 -2.46 1.23
CA PHE A 222 30.76 -1.47 0.64
C PHE A 222 31.07 -1.25 -0.85
N LEU A 223 30.11 -1.60 -1.70
CA LEU A 223 30.13 -1.39 -3.15
C LEU A 223 28.89 -0.58 -3.58
N PRO A 224 28.97 0.25 -4.63
CA PRO A 224 27.90 1.21 -4.92
C PRO A 224 26.67 0.59 -5.59
N THR A 225 26.81 -0.50 -6.35
CA THR A 225 25.72 -1.02 -7.21
C THR A 225 25.60 -2.54 -7.14
N TYR A 226 24.41 -3.05 -7.50
CA TYR A 226 24.17 -4.49 -7.68
C TYR A 226 25.20 -5.13 -8.60
N ASN A 227 25.53 -4.50 -9.73
CA ASN A 227 26.49 -5.05 -10.70
C ASN A 227 27.90 -5.17 -10.11
N ALA A 228 28.33 -4.20 -9.31
CA ALA A 228 29.63 -4.26 -8.64
C ALA A 228 29.67 -5.40 -7.61
N ILE A 229 28.59 -5.59 -6.85
CA ILE A 229 28.44 -6.71 -5.90
C ILE A 229 28.44 -8.05 -6.63
N ALA A 230 27.63 -8.19 -7.68
CA ALA A 230 27.51 -9.43 -8.45
C ALA A 230 28.85 -9.85 -9.05
N PHE A 231 29.57 -8.90 -9.66
CA PHE A 231 30.93 -9.17 -10.17
C PHE A 231 31.86 -9.66 -9.07
N GLN A 232 31.90 -8.98 -7.92
CA GLN A 232 32.80 -9.35 -6.83
C GLN A 232 32.43 -10.70 -6.22
N TYR A 233 31.13 -11.00 -6.12
CA TYR A 233 30.63 -12.28 -5.63
C TYR A 233 31.05 -13.43 -6.52
N GLU A 234 30.89 -13.31 -7.85
CA GLU A 234 31.33 -14.34 -8.80
C GLU A 234 32.84 -14.60 -8.70
N GLN A 235 33.65 -13.55 -8.58
CA GLN A 235 35.09 -13.68 -8.40
C GLN A 235 35.47 -14.38 -7.09
N LEU A 236 34.79 -14.06 -5.99
CA LEU A 236 35.01 -14.70 -4.69
C LEU A 236 34.53 -16.16 -4.67
N GLN A 237 33.40 -16.47 -5.33
CA GLN A 237 32.92 -17.85 -5.47
C GLN A 237 33.88 -18.73 -6.29
N GLN A 238 34.52 -18.15 -7.31
CA GLN A 238 35.52 -18.86 -8.12
C GLN A 238 36.88 -18.98 -7.42
N SER A 239 37.09 -18.26 -6.32
CA SER A 239 38.31 -18.37 -5.53
C SER A 239 38.34 -19.69 -4.75
N SER A 240 39.54 -20.24 -4.52
CA SER A 240 39.71 -21.44 -3.68
C SER A 240 39.65 -21.15 -2.18
N LEU A 241 39.27 -19.93 -1.78
CA LEU A 241 39.25 -19.50 -0.39
C LEU A 241 38.01 -20.08 0.33
N PRO A 242 38.16 -20.61 1.56
CA PRO A 242 37.05 -21.07 2.37
C PRO A 242 36.25 -19.87 2.93
N LEU A 243 35.38 -19.30 2.09
CA LEU A 243 34.55 -18.13 2.41
C LEU A 243 33.05 -18.46 2.48
N GLU A 244 32.36 -17.85 3.45
CA GLU A 244 30.90 -17.86 3.55
C GLU A 244 30.38 -16.50 3.03
N LEU A 245 29.82 -16.47 1.82
CA LEU A 245 29.47 -15.24 1.12
C LEU A 245 28.01 -14.85 1.33
N TYR A 246 27.77 -13.59 1.68
CA TYR A 246 26.44 -13.01 1.82
C TYR A 246 26.33 -11.69 1.07
N VAL A 247 25.10 -11.33 0.70
CA VAL A 247 24.79 -10.08 0.00
C VAL A 247 23.73 -9.31 0.77
N LEU A 248 23.98 -8.02 0.96
CA LEU A 248 23.02 -7.06 1.50
C LEU A 248 22.71 -6.01 0.43
N HIS A 249 21.57 -6.16 -0.22
CA HIS A 249 21.06 -5.24 -1.23
C HIS A 249 19.53 -5.25 -1.22
N SER A 250 18.89 -4.14 -1.58
CA SER A 250 17.41 -4.01 -1.54
C SER A 250 16.67 -4.98 -2.47
N SER A 251 17.36 -5.57 -3.45
CA SER A 251 16.79 -6.59 -4.34
C SER A 251 16.88 -8.02 -3.80
N ILE A 252 17.50 -8.21 -2.63
CA ILE A 252 17.63 -9.52 -1.99
C ILE A 252 16.40 -9.75 -1.11
N ASP A 253 16.00 -11.02 -0.98
CA ASP A 253 14.90 -11.40 -0.11
C ASP A 253 15.20 -11.04 1.35
N ILE A 254 14.15 -10.75 2.12
CA ILE A 254 14.29 -10.34 3.52
C ILE A 254 14.91 -11.48 4.35
N ASP A 255 14.52 -12.72 4.10
CA ASP A 255 15.05 -13.88 4.84
C ASP A 255 16.55 -14.05 4.60
N ASP A 256 16.99 -13.90 3.34
CA ASP A 256 18.41 -13.97 2.97
C ASP A 256 19.21 -12.80 3.58
N CYS A 257 18.61 -11.60 3.63
CA CYS A 257 19.20 -10.45 4.33
C CYS A 257 19.33 -10.71 5.83
N LEU A 258 18.32 -11.30 6.47
CA LEU A 258 18.35 -11.63 7.90
C LEU A 258 19.41 -12.68 8.21
N GLN A 259 19.55 -13.71 7.36
CA GLN A 259 20.61 -14.72 7.49
C GLN A 259 22.02 -14.08 7.45
N SER A 260 22.22 -13.05 6.61
CA SER A 260 23.50 -12.33 6.59
C SER A 260 23.85 -11.64 7.92
N MET A 261 22.85 -11.34 8.76
CA MET A 261 23.03 -10.69 10.07
C MET A 261 23.30 -11.66 11.21
N GLU A 262 23.13 -12.96 10.99
CA GLU A 262 23.41 -13.99 11.99
C GLU A 262 24.92 -14.11 12.27
N ALA A 263 25.28 -14.71 13.41
CA ALA A 263 26.66 -15.02 13.72
C ALA A 263 27.25 -16.02 12.68
N PRO A 264 28.57 -16.04 12.46
CA PRO A 264 29.20 -17.00 11.55
C PRO A 264 28.79 -18.45 11.86
N SER A 265 28.36 -19.18 10.83
CA SER A 265 27.76 -20.52 10.96
C SER A 265 28.80 -21.60 11.27
N ALA A 266 30.05 -21.40 10.86
CA ALA A 266 31.13 -22.38 10.91
C ALA A 266 32.49 -21.73 11.18
N HIS A 267 33.19 -22.19 12.23
CA HIS A 267 34.53 -21.72 12.62
C HIS A 267 35.65 -22.05 11.60
N SER A 268 35.33 -22.72 10.49
CA SER A 268 36.29 -23.11 9.44
C SER A 268 36.21 -22.25 8.17
N MET A 269 35.25 -21.33 8.07
CA MET A 269 35.04 -20.47 6.91
C MET A 269 34.99 -19.01 7.36
N ARG A 270 35.54 -18.09 6.58
CA ARG A 270 35.44 -16.66 6.90
C ARG A 270 34.19 -16.06 6.27
N LYS A 271 33.35 -15.41 7.08
CA LYS A 271 32.16 -14.72 6.60
C LYS A 271 32.52 -13.39 5.92
N VAL A 272 32.04 -13.22 4.68
CA VAL A 272 32.22 -12.00 3.87
C VAL A 272 30.85 -11.51 3.40
N ILE A 273 30.55 -10.25 3.69
CA ILE A 273 29.27 -9.62 3.35
C ILE A 273 29.53 -8.51 2.34
N LEU A 274 28.92 -8.60 1.16
CA LEU A 274 28.96 -7.57 0.13
C LEU A 274 27.69 -6.72 0.21
N ALA A 275 27.82 -5.42 0.41
CA ALA A 275 26.70 -4.53 0.71
C ALA A 275 26.74 -3.21 -0.07
N THR A 276 25.56 -2.64 -0.32
CA THR A 276 25.43 -1.21 -0.67
C THR A 276 25.29 -0.35 0.60
N SER A 277 24.85 0.90 0.44
CA SER A 277 24.52 1.79 1.55
C SER A 277 23.44 1.24 2.50
N ILE A 278 22.75 0.15 2.17
CA ILE A 278 21.79 -0.51 3.06
C ILE A 278 22.42 -0.92 4.40
N ALA A 279 23.72 -1.23 4.42
CA ALA A 279 24.45 -1.57 5.65
C ALA A 279 25.00 -0.33 6.40
N GLU A 280 24.78 0.90 5.91
CA GLU A 280 25.30 2.14 6.53
C GLU A 280 24.60 2.53 7.82
N SER A 281 23.29 2.26 7.92
CA SER A 281 22.38 2.62 9.01
C SER A 281 21.60 1.39 9.49
N SER A 282 20.93 1.49 10.66
CA SER A 282 19.86 0.59 11.19
C SER A 282 20.11 -0.93 11.38
N ILE A 283 21.10 -1.55 10.73
CA ILE A 283 21.40 -3.00 10.85
C ILE A 283 22.53 -3.22 11.87
N THR A 284 22.48 -4.29 12.67
CA THR A 284 23.62 -4.68 13.53
C THR A 284 24.16 -6.02 13.06
N ILE A 285 25.40 -6.02 12.57
CA ILE A 285 26.10 -7.24 12.16
C ILE A 285 27.15 -7.55 13.25
N PRO A 286 27.09 -8.72 13.91
CA PRO A 286 28.06 -9.10 14.92
C PRO A 286 29.44 -9.35 14.31
N ALA A 287 30.50 -9.18 15.11
CA ALA A 287 31.89 -9.53 14.77
C ALA A 287 32.50 -8.89 13.50
N VAL A 288 31.98 -7.76 13.01
CA VAL A 288 32.59 -7.01 11.89
C VAL A 288 33.94 -6.42 12.32
N HIS A 289 35.02 -7.09 11.94
CA HIS A 289 36.39 -6.68 12.21
C HIS A 289 36.99 -5.88 11.04
N TYR A 290 36.67 -6.26 9.81
CA TYR A 290 37.20 -5.60 8.61
C TYR A 290 36.07 -4.90 7.86
N VAL A 291 36.23 -3.59 7.61
CA VAL A 291 35.37 -2.84 6.69
C VAL A 291 36.20 -2.46 5.47
N ILE A 292 35.80 -2.90 4.29
CA ILE A 292 36.40 -2.48 3.02
C ILE A 292 35.42 -1.50 2.36
N ASP A 293 35.84 -0.26 2.19
CA ASP A 293 34.98 0.82 1.71
C ASP A 293 35.46 1.33 0.35
N ALA A 294 34.67 1.09 -0.71
CA ALA A 294 34.93 1.66 -2.05
C ALA A 294 34.71 3.17 -2.11
N CYS A 295 34.18 3.78 -1.04
CA CYS A 295 33.93 5.21 -0.86
C CYS A 295 33.03 5.84 -1.93
N ARG A 296 32.15 5.03 -2.54
CA ARG A 296 31.18 5.43 -3.57
C ARG A 296 29.75 5.15 -3.09
N THR A 297 28.79 5.88 -3.67
CA THR A 297 27.36 5.67 -3.47
C THR A 297 26.59 6.02 -4.74
N VAL A 298 25.37 5.53 -4.88
CA VAL A 298 24.46 5.96 -5.94
C VAL A 298 23.68 7.17 -5.45
N GLN A 299 23.73 8.27 -6.20
CA GLN A 299 22.86 9.42 -6.01
C GLN A 299 21.74 9.38 -7.05
N VAL A 300 20.51 9.61 -6.59
CA VAL A 300 19.33 9.72 -7.43
C VAL A 300 18.95 11.19 -7.53
N ALA A 301 18.81 11.70 -8.75
CA ALA A 301 18.43 13.08 -9.00
C ALA A 301 17.38 13.17 -10.10
N TRP A 302 16.45 14.10 -9.95
CA TRP A 302 15.45 14.44 -10.95
C TRP A 302 16.07 15.29 -12.05
N ASP A 303 15.98 14.78 -13.28
CA ASP A 303 16.36 15.54 -14.46
C ASP A 303 15.16 16.35 -14.96
N GLY A 304 15.30 17.68 -14.88
CA GLY A 304 14.29 18.64 -15.29
C GLY A 304 14.04 18.68 -16.80
N GLU A 305 14.98 18.21 -17.63
CA GLU A 305 14.86 18.20 -19.09
C GLU A 305 14.17 16.92 -19.57
N THR A 306 14.70 15.75 -19.19
CA THR A 306 14.10 14.45 -19.57
C THR A 306 12.83 14.11 -18.77
N LYS A 307 12.58 14.82 -17.66
CA LYS A 307 11.48 14.54 -16.72
C LYS A 307 11.54 13.11 -16.16
N THR A 308 12.74 12.62 -15.89
CA THR A 308 12.98 11.28 -15.33
C THR A 308 13.93 11.34 -14.13
N LEU A 309 13.99 10.24 -13.36
CA LEU A 309 15.02 10.08 -12.34
C LEU A 309 16.28 9.53 -13.01
N THR A 310 17.40 10.14 -12.69
CA THR A 310 18.73 9.72 -13.14
C THR A 310 19.50 9.16 -11.94
N HIS A 311 20.28 8.12 -12.19
CA HIS A 311 21.10 7.46 -11.18
C HIS A 311 22.56 7.66 -11.59
N ARG A 312 23.37 8.25 -10.71
CA ARG A 312 24.80 8.46 -10.93
C ARG A 312 25.59 7.92 -9.77
N ILE A 313 26.74 7.31 -10.04
CA ILE A 313 27.68 6.96 -8.98
C ILE A 313 28.46 8.22 -8.64
N ILE A 314 28.55 8.54 -7.35
CA ILE A 314 29.32 9.65 -6.83
C ILE A 314 30.21 9.18 -5.69
N TRP A 315 31.19 10.02 -5.31
CA TRP A 315 31.92 9.84 -4.06
C TRP A 315 30.97 10.00 -2.86
N CYS A 316 31.07 9.12 -1.87
CA CYS A 316 30.26 9.25 -0.65
C CYS A 316 30.72 10.45 0.18
N SER A 317 29.85 10.93 1.07
CA SER A 317 30.26 11.97 2.03
C SER A 317 31.23 11.41 3.09
N LYS A 318 31.95 12.30 3.79
CA LYS A 318 32.73 11.91 4.98
C LYS A 318 31.83 11.34 6.09
N SER A 319 30.62 11.89 6.26
CA SER A 319 29.58 11.36 7.15
C SER A 319 29.22 9.92 6.82
N GLN A 320 28.94 9.57 5.55
CA GLN A 320 28.68 8.19 5.15
C GLN A 320 29.89 7.29 5.44
N ALA A 321 31.09 7.72 5.06
CA ALA A 321 32.30 6.95 5.30
C ALA A 321 32.59 6.72 6.79
N ASP A 322 32.19 7.65 7.66
CA ASP A 322 32.30 7.51 9.11
C ASP A 322 31.21 6.61 9.70
N GLN A 323 30.00 6.60 9.13
CA GLN A 323 28.96 5.61 9.45
C GLN A 323 29.37 4.19 9.06
N ARG A 324 29.96 4.01 7.86
CA ARG A 324 30.57 2.75 7.39
C ARG A 324 31.70 2.31 8.32
N LYS A 325 32.60 3.23 8.71
CA LYS A 325 33.63 2.96 9.71
C LYS A 325 33.03 2.51 11.04
N GLY A 326 31.94 3.15 11.48
CA GLY A 326 31.24 2.79 12.70
C GLY A 326 30.59 1.40 12.68
N ARG A 327 30.65 0.65 11.58
CA ARG A 327 30.21 -0.75 11.49
C ARG A 327 31.19 -1.72 12.14
N THR A 328 32.45 -1.31 12.28
CA THR A 328 33.45 -1.99 13.10
C THR A 328 33.75 -1.16 14.37
N GLY A 329 34.48 -1.71 15.34
CA GLY A 329 34.77 -1.04 16.61
C GLY A 329 33.62 -1.08 17.63
N ARG A 330 32.49 -1.74 17.31
CA ARG A 330 31.34 -1.91 18.22
C ARG A 330 31.48 -3.10 19.15
N THR A 331 31.79 -4.26 18.57
CA THR A 331 31.85 -5.58 19.25
C THR A 331 33.27 -6.12 19.34
N CYS A 332 34.16 -5.68 18.45
CA CYS A 332 35.57 -6.02 18.38
C CYS A 332 36.38 -4.80 17.90
N SER A 333 37.70 -4.78 18.16
CA SER A 333 38.62 -3.88 17.44
C SER A 333 38.55 -4.19 15.95
N GLY A 334 38.96 -3.26 15.09
CA GLY A 334 38.84 -3.50 13.66
C GLY A 334 39.57 -2.51 12.78
N THR A 335 39.66 -2.87 11.50
CA THR A 335 40.38 -2.12 10.49
C THR A 335 39.44 -1.71 9.37
N VAL A 336 39.52 -0.44 8.97
CA VAL A 336 38.78 0.11 7.83
C VAL A 336 39.76 0.38 6.69
N HIS A 337 39.54 -0.26 5.55
CA HIS A 337 40.31 -0.10 4.33
C HIS A 337 39.50 0.75 3.34
N ARG A 338 39.85 2.03 3.22
CA ARG A 338 39.23 2.94 2.24
C ARG A 338 39.98 2.83 0.92
N LEU A 339 39.30 2.40 -0.14
CA LEU A 339 39.87 2.21 -1.49
C LEU A 339 39.96 3.54 -2.27
N VAL A 340 40.39 4.59 -1.57
CA VAL A 340 40.69 5.93 -2.10
C VAL A 340 41.94 6.46 -1.42
N THR A 341 42.67 7.35 -2.10
CA THR A 341 43.85 7.97 -1.48
C THR A 341 43.45 8.93 -0.37
N ARG A 342 44.32 9.15 0.63
CA ARG A 342 44.05 10.15 1.68
C ARG A 342 43.88 11.55 1.10
N GLY A 343 44.64 11.89 0.05
CA GLY A 343 44.54 13.17 -0.65
C GLY A 343 43.14 13.40 -1.24
N LEU A 344 42.60 12.40 -1.93
CA LEU A 344 41.24 12.44 -2.50
C LEU A 344 40.17 12.45 -1.40
N TYR A 345 40.29 11.61 -0.37
CA TYR A 345 39.31 11.59 0.73
C TYR A 345 39.19 12.95 1.43
N ASN A 346 40.28 13.72 1.51
CA ASN A 346 40.25 15.04 2.12
C ASN A 346 39.39 16.05 1.33
N THR A 347 39.20 15.86 0.02
CA THR A 347 38.36 16.73 -0.82
C THR A 347 36.87 16.37 -0.75
N PHE A 348 36.50 15.24 -0.14
CA PHE A 348 35.11 14.82 -0.01
C PHE A 348 34.27 15.84 0.77
N GLN A 349 33.01 15.97 0.36
CA GLN A 349 32.01 16.74 1.09
C GLN A 349 31.83 16.18 2.51
N ALA A 350 31.60 17.07 3.48
CA ALA A 350 31.42 16.66 4.87
C ALA A 350 30.15 15.82 5.06
N PHE A 351 29.07 16.17 4.35
CA PHE A 351 27.73 15.61 4.50
C PHE A 351 27.07 15.41 3.14
N GLU A 352 26.04 14.59 3.11
CA GLU A 352 25.24 14.30 1.92
C GLU A 352 24.37 15.51 1.55
N THR A 353 24.08 15.66 0.26
CA THR A 353 23.09 16.62 -0.23
C THR A 353 21.69 16.16 0.14
N ALA A 354 20.84 17.07 0.66
CA ALA A 354 19.47 16.75 1.05
C ALA A 354 18.65 16.23 -0.13
N ALA A 355 17.91 15.14 0.06
CA ALA A 355 17.13 14.52 -1.01
C ALA A 355 16.07 15.49 -1.58
N MET A 356 15.54 16.39 -0.74
CA MET A 356 14.54 17.40 -1.12
C MET A 356 15.02 18.34 -2.22
N THR A 357 16.32 18.61 -2.32
CA THR A 357 16.89 19.48 -3.38
C THR A 357 17.21 18.72 -4.67
N LEU A 358 17.20 17.39 -4.63
CA LEU A 358 17.59 16.53 -5.76
C LEU A 358 16.38 15.90 -6.45
N LEU A 359 15.30 15.61 -5.74
CA LEU A 359 14.19 14.81 -6.25
C LEU A 359 13.02 15.65 -6.77
N SER A 360 12.10 14.97 -7.47
CA SER A 360 10.82 15.57 -7.84
C SER A 360 9.91 15.66 -6.61
N LEU A 361 9.22 16.79 -6.46
CA LEU A 361 8.32 17.03 -5.33
C LEU A 361 6.84 16.91 -5.70
N ARG A 362 6.51 16.19 -6.80
CA ARG A 362 5.13 16.03 -7.29
C ARG A 362 4.20 15.39 -6.26
N GLU A 363 4.68 14.35 -5.61
CA GLU A 363 3.91 13.61 -4.61
C GLU A 363 3.74 14.42 -3.33
N GLN A 364 4.83 15.00 -2.84
CA GLN A 364 4.82 15.86 -1.66
C GLN A 364 3.92 17.09 -1.88
N ALA A 365 3.98 17.73 -3.04
CA ALA A 365 3.09 18.82 -3.40
C ALA A 365 1.62 18.39 -3.38
N LEU A 366 1.29 17.20 -3.89
CA LEU A 366 -0.08 16.68 -3.84
C LEU A 366 -0.55 16.46 -2.40
N VAL A 367 0.26 15.80 -1.58
CA VAL A 367 -0.06 15.54 -0.17
C VAL A 367 -0.29 16.86 0.58
N LEU A 368 0.54 17.86 0.34
CA LEU A 368 0.39 19.19 0.93
C LEU A 368 -0.91 19.87 0.47
N LEU A 369 -1.18 19.91 -0.83
CA LEU A 369 -2.42 20.49 -1.36
C LEU A 369 -3.68 19.80 -0.80
N CYS A 370 -3.62 18.49 -0.59
CA CYS A 370 -4.72 17.70 -0.03
C CYS A 370 -4.93 17.90 1.48
N SER A 371 -4.00 18.52 2.19
CA SER A 371 -4.17 18.79 3.63
C SER A 371 -5.31 19.77 3.91
N GLU A 372 -6.13 19.44 4.91
CA GLU A 372 -7.20 20.33 5.39
C GLU A 372 -6.65 21.56 6.13
N SER A 373 -5.44 21.47 6.68
CA SER A 373 -4.78 22.58 7.37
C SER A 373 -4.38 23.70 6.40
N ARG A 374 -4.88 24.91 6.65
CA ARG A 374 -4.50 26.14 5.92
C ARG A 374 -3.01 26.47 6.02
N LEU A 375 -2.32 25.97 7.03
CA LEU A 375 -0.87 26.19 7.20
C LEU A 375 -0.03 25.25 6.33
N MET A 376 -0.59 24.14 5.86
CA MET A 376 0.12 23.14 5.07
C MET A 376 -0.29 23.12 3.60
N ASN A 377 -1.51 23.56 3.28
CA ASN A 377 -2.03 23.52 1.91
C ASN A 377 -1.51 24.61 0.98
N ASP A 378 -0.54 25.40 1.43
CA ASP A 378 0.35 26.17 0.58
C ASP A 378 1.67 25.42 0.41
N ALA A 379 1.72 24.53 -0.59
CA ALA A 379 2.89 23.68 -0.82
C ALA A 379 4.16 24.49 -1.09
N ALA A 380 4.07 25.57 -1.87
CA ALA A 380 5.22 26.41 -2.18
C ALA A 380 5.71 27.18 -0.96
N GLY A 381 4.79 27.76 -0.19
CA GLY A 381 5.11 28.45 1.05
C GLY A 381 5.77 27.53 2.08
N LEU A 382 5.22 26.34 2.32
CA LEU A 382 5.78 25.39 3.29
C LEU A 382 7.14 24.85 2.84
N LEU A 383 7.29 24.42 1.58
CA LEU A 383 8.56 23.88 1.08
C LEU A 383 9.69 24.92 1.14
N ALA A 384 9.38 26.21 0.97
CA ALA A 384 10.36 27.29 1.14
C ALA A 384 10.85 27.44 2.58
N THR A 385 10.16 26.87 3.57
CA THR A 385 10.57 26.87 4.98
C THR A 385 11.36 25.63 5.40
N CYS A 386 11.57 24.66 4.51
CA CYS A 386 12.40 23.49 4.78
C CYS A 386 13.84 23.89 5.05
N MET A 387 14.59 23.05 5.79
CA MET A 387 15.98 23.35 6.18
C MET A 387 16.87 23.61 4.97
N ASP A 388 16.77 22.75 3.95
CA ASP A 388 17.35 22.97 2.63
C ASP A 388 16.19 23.12 1.65
N ALA A 389 15.74 24.35 1.42
CA ALA A 389 14.60 24.64 0.56
C ALA A 389 14.86 24.18 -0.88
N PRO A 390 13.91 23.48 -1.53
CA PRO A 390 14.04 23.10 -2.93
C PRO A 390 14.02 24.31 -3.85
N GLY A 391 14.65 24.19 -5.01
CA GLY A 391 14.64 25.24 -6.03
C GLY A 391 13.20 25.62 -6.42
N PRO A 392 12.83 26.92 -6.45
CA PRO A 392 11.44 27.35 -6.71
C PRO A 392 10.86 26.80 -8.02
N MET A 393 11.69 26.65 -9.04
CA MET A 393 11.29 26.06 -10.33
C MET A 393 10.94 24.56 -10.23
N VAL A 394 11.58 23.81 -9.34
CA VAL A 394 11.25 22.38 -9.11
C VAL A 394 9.85 22.26 -8.50
N VAL A 395 9.54 23.12 -7.53
CA VAL A 395 8.22 23.19 -6.90
C VAL A 395 7.15 23.61 -7.92
N GLN A 396 7.44 24.64 -8.71
CA GLN A 396 6.53 25.12 -9.76
C GLN A 396 6.23 24.01 -10.79
N HIS A 397 7.26 23.31 -11.27
CA HIS A 397 7.08 22.16 -12.17
C HIS A 397 6.25 21.03 -11.56
N ALA A 398 6.38 20.80 -10.24
CA ALA A 398 5.56 19.81 -9.54
C ALA A 398 4.08 20.22 -9.53
N LEU A 399 3.78 21.48 -9.21
CA LEU A 399 2.42 22.03 -9.21
C LEU A 399 1.80 22.03 -10.60
N ASP A 400 2.54 22.47 -11.61
CA ASP A 400 2.06 22.48 -13.00
C ASP A 400 1.79 21.07 -13.52
N HIS A 401 2.59 20.08 -13.12
CA HIS A 401 2.31 18.68 -13.42
C HIS A 401 0.99 18.21 -12.77
N LEU A 402 0.72 18.58 -11.51
CA LEU A 402 -0.54 18.25 -10.84
C LEU A 402 -1.76 18.86 -11.54
N VAL A 403 -1.62 20.08 -12.08
CA VAL A 403 -2.65 20.70 -12.92
C VAL A 403 -2.83 19.94 -14.23
N ALA A 404 -1.73 19.59 -14.90
CA ALA A 404 -1.76 18.86 -16.17
C ALA A 404 -2.49 17.51 -16.06
N ILE A 405 -2.35 16.81 -14.93
CA ILE A 405 -3.02 15.53 -14.68
C ILE A 405 -4.42 15.69 -14.07
N SER A 406 -4.94 16.93 -13.99
CA SER A 406 -6.22 17.27 -13.36
C SER A 406 -6.32 16.90 -11.87
N ALA A 407 -5.20 16.72 -11.18
CA ALA A 407 -5.15 16.50 -9.74
C ALA A 407 -5.24 17.82 -8.95
N ALA A 408 -4.80 18.93 -9.54
CA ALA A 408 -4.94 20.27 -9.00
C ALA A 408 -5.59 21.22 -10.01
N THR A 409 -6.11 22.34 -9.52
CA THR A 409 -6.59 23.46 -10.33
C THR A 409 -6.08 24.77 -9.76
N ILE A 410 -6.07 25.81 -10.58
CA ILE A 410 -5.65 27.16 -10.18
C ILE A 410 -6.91 27.99 -9.94
N VAL A 411 -7.05 28.49 -8.72
CA VAL A 411 -8.16 29.35 -8.30
C VAL A 411 -7.66 30.75 -7.92
N PRO A 412 -8.50 31.79 -8.05
CA PRO A 412 -8.18 33.11 -7.53
C PRO A 412 -8.05 33.08 -6.00
N GLY A 413 -6.88 33.47 -5.51
CA GLY A 413 -6.58 33.64 -4.10
C GLY A 413 -6.87 35.06 -3.58
N PRO A 414 -6.73 35.28 -2.27
CA PRO A 414 -6.85 36.61 -1.69
C PRO A 414 -5.80 37.56 -2.26
N LYS A 415 -6.15 38.84 -2.44
CA LYS A 415 -5.26 39.90 -2.98
C LYS A 415 -4.76 39.67 -4.42
N ARG A 416 -5.59 39.11 -5.31
CA ARG A 416 -5.24 38.84 -6.73
C ARG A 416 -4.06 37.87 -6.91
N THR A 417 -3.79 37.04 -5.92
CA THR A 417 -2.83 35.94 -6.03
C THR A 417 -3.49 34.75 -6.71
N LEU A 418 -2.71 33.86 -7.32
CA LEU A 418 -3.19 32.56 -7.81
C LEU A 418 -2.86 31.50 -6.76
N ARG A 419 -3.79 30.58 -6.52
CA ARG A 419 -3.62 29.49 -5.55
C ARG A 419 -3.93 28.15 -6.22
N TYR A 420 -3.14 27.14 -5.88
CA TYR A 420 -3.40 25.76 -6.27
C TYR A 420 -4.35 25.11 -5.27
N GLU A 421 -5.38 24.42 -5.75
CA GLU A 421 -6.29 23.64 -4.92
C GLU A 421 -6.45 22.22 -5.50
N PRO A 422 -6.53 21.18 -4.65
CA PRO A 422 -6.71 19.82 -5.13
C PRO A 422 -8.12 19.63 -5.70
N THR A 423 -8.21 18.93 -6.83
CA THR A 423 -9.50 18.48 -7.37
C THR A 423 -10.01 17.25 -6.60
N PRO A 424 -11.26 16.80 -6.80
CA PRO A 424 -11.72 15.52 -6.25
C PRO A 424 -10.83 14.34 -6.68
N LEU A 425 -10.32 14.36 -7.92
CA LEU A 425 -9.35 13.38 -8.39
C LEU A 425 -8.02 13.50 -7.62
N GLY A 426 -7.52 14.70 -7.40
CA GLY A 426 -6.30 14.92 -6.61
C GLY A 426 -6.43 14.40 -5.18
N ARG A 427 -7.55 14.69 -4.50
CA ARG A 427 -7.83 14.16 -3.17
C ARG A 427 -7.89 12.63 -3.15
N PHE A 428 -8.49 12.02 -4.18
CA PHE A 428 -8.52 10.57 -4.32
C PHE A 428 -7.14 9.97 -4.56
N LEU A 429 -6.32 10.57 -5.45
CA LEU A 429 -4.95 10.12 -5.67
C LEU A 429 -4.11 10.27 -4.40
N GLY A 430 -4.24 11.39 -3.69
CA GLY A 430 -3.50 11.66 -2.46
C GLY A 430 -3.92 10.81 -1.26
N SER A 431 -5.10 10.19 -1.28
CA SER A 431 -5.54 9.28 -0.21
C SER A 431 -5.01 7.86 -0.36
N LEU A 432 -4.58 7.46 -1.56
CA LEU A 432 -4.03 6.13 -1.80
C LEU A 432 -2.63 6.00 -1.17
N PRO A 433 -2.30 4.85 -0.54
CA PRO A 433 -0.95 4.56 -0.02
C PRO A 433 -0.04 4.05 -1.14
N LEU A 434 0.02 4.79 -2.26
CA LEU A 434 0.75 4.44 -3.47
C LEU A 434 1.52 5.67 -3.96
N SER A 435 2.59 5.46 -4.73
CA SER A 435 3.24 6.58 -5.40
C SER A 435 2.27 7.26 -6.37
N LEU A 436 2.49 8.54 -6.68
CA LEU A 436 1.60 9.26 -7.60
C LEU A 436 1.42 8.54 -8.95
N LYS A 437 2.48 7.90 -9.47
CA LYS A 437 2.44 7.17 -10.74
C LYS A 437 1.60 5.90 -10.65
N GLU A 438 1.77 5.13 -9.58
CA GLU A 438 0.99 3.91 -9.32
C GLU A 438 -0.49 4.22 -9.09
N ALA A 439 -0.78 5.26 -8.30
CA ALA A 439 -2.13 5.75 -8.07
C ALA A 439 -2.81 6.14 -9.39
N GLN A 440 -2.13 6.90 -10.26
CA GLN A 440 -2.63 7.24 -11.58
C GLN A 440 -2.89 6.01 -12.45
N MET A 441 -2.00 5.02 -12.40
CA MET A 441 -2.16 3.77 -13.14
C MET A 441 -3.42 3.03 -12.69
N ALA A 442 -3.63 2.88 -11.38
CA ALA A 442 -4.83 2.24 -10.84
C ALA A 442 -6.13 2.97 -11.25
N VAL A 443 -6.15 4.30 -11.13
CA VAL A 443 -7.32 5.11 -11.54
C VAL A 443 -7.60 5.03 -13.04
N ASN A 444 -6.56 5.13 -13.87
CA ASN A 444 -6.71 5.04 -15.32
C ASN A 444 -7.08 3.63 -15.78
N GLY A 445 -6.62 2.59 -15.08
CA GLY A 445 -7.07 1.21 -15.27
C GLY A 445 -8.56 1.07 -14.95
N GLY A 446 -9.02 1.62 -13.82
CA GLY A 446 -10.44 1.64 -13.46
C GLY A 446 -11.32 2.34 -14.51
N ARG A 447 -10.88 3.47 -15.06
CA ARG A 447 -11.57 4.17 -16.16
C ARG A 447 -11.69 3.34 -17.44
N GLN A 448 -10.79 2.37 -17.63
CA GLN A 448 -10.78 1.45 -18.78
C GLN A 448 -11.44 0.10 -18.45
N GLY A 449 -12.03 -0.08 -17.26
CA GLY A 449 -12.65 -1.34 -16.82
C GLY A 449 -11.65 -2.39 -16.34
N LEU A 450 -10.39 -2.01 -16.10
CA LEU A 450 -9.26 -2.87 -15.73
C LEU A 450 -8.74 -2.53 -14.32
N LEU A 451 -9.66 -2.22 -13.39
CA LEU A 451 -9.31 -1.76 -12.05
C LEU A 451 -8.49 -2.81 -11.29
N TRP A 452 -8.89 -4.08 -11.36
CA TRP A 452 -8.24 -5.16 -10.63
C TRP A 452 -6.78 -5.33 -11.08
N GLU A 453 -6.57 -5.50 -12.39
CA GLU A 453 -5.24 -5.70 -12.97
C GLU A 453 -4.34 -4.49 -12.69
N ALA A 454 -4.86 -3.28 -12.85
CA ALA A 454 -4.10 -2.06 -12.59
C ALA A 454 -3.78 -1.87 -11.10
N ALA A 455 -4.69 -2.22 -10.19
CA ALA A 455 -4.45 -2.14 -8.75
C ALA A 455 -3.43 -3.19 -8.29
N VAL A 456 -3.53 -4.43 -8.78
CA VAL A 456 -2.54 -5.48 -8.49
C VAL A 456 -1.19 -5.10 -9.07
N LEU A 457 -1.14 -4.59 -10.30
CA LEU A 457 0.10 -4.14 -10.91
C LEU A 457 0.71 -2.95 -10.13
N ALA A 458 -0.11 -2.02 -9.64
CA ALA A 458 0.35 -0.92 -8.80
C ALA A 458 0.98 -1.42 -7.49
N ALA A 459 0.36 -2.42 -6.85
CA ALA A 459 0.91 -3.06 -5.66
C ALA A 459 2.19 -3.84 -5.94
N ILE A 460 2.28 -4.52 -7.10
CA ILE A 460 3.51 -5.21 -7.52
C ILE A 460 4.64 -4.21 -7.74
N LEU A 461 4.36 -3.06 -8.36
CA LEU A 461 5.35 -2.00 -8.60
C LEU A 461 5.81 -1.30 -7.31
N SER A 462 4.95 -1.25 -6.29
CA SER A 462 5.32 -0.70 -4.97
C SER A 462 6.06 -1.70 -4.09
N THR A 463 6.14 -2.98 -4.48
CA THR A 463 6.85 -4.03 -3.73
C THR A 463 8.29 -4.15 -4.22
N THR A 464 9.24 -4.25 -3.29
CA THR A 464 10.67 -4.49 -3.60
C THR A 464 11.24 -5.51 -2.59
N PRO A 465 11.85 -6.61 -3.04
CA PRO A 465 11.97 -7.07 -4.44
C PRO A 465 10.63 -7.52 -5.06
N PHE A 466 10.60 -7.72 -6.38
CA PHE A 466 9.42 -8.28 -7.06
C PHE A 466 9.13 -9.73 -6.61
N PRO A 467 7.87 -10.19 -6.67
CA PRO A 467 7.49 -11.55 -6.26
C PRO A 467 8.22 -12.70 -6.97
N ILE A 468 8.48 -12.59 -8.28
CA ILE A 468 9.35 -13.52 -9.00
C ILE A 468 10.76 -13.27 -8.53
N LYS A 469 11.26 -14.16 -7.67
CA LYS A 469 12.60 -14.06 -7.11
C LYS A 469 13.65 -14.07 -8.23
N GLN A 470 14.59 -13.13 -8.12
CA GLN A 470 15.83 -13.10 -8.88
C GLN A 470 16.90 -13.78 -8.04
N PRO A 471 17.35 -15.00 -8.38
CA PRO A 471 18.48 -15.59 -7.69
C PRO A 471 19.71 -14.71 -7.91
N PHE A 472 20.49 -14.50 -6.84
CA PHE A 472 21.61 -13.58 -6.88
C PHE A 472 22.67 -14.05 -7.88
N ALA A 473 23.18 -13.13 -8.69
CA ALA A 473 24.15 -13.39 -9.77
C ALA A 473 23.74 -14.44 -10.82
N ASP A 474 22.50 -14.93 -10.83
CA ASP A 474 22.00 -15.88 -11.82
C ASP A 474 20.93 -15.25 -12.71
N LYS A 475 21.41 -14.40 -13.62
CA LYS A 475 20.54 -13.71 -14.59
C LYS A 475 19.83 -14.71 -15.52
N ALA A 476 20.47 -15.82 -15.86
CA ALA A 476 19.92 -16.83 -16.76
C ALA A 476 18.71 -17.51 -16.13
N GLN A 477 18.80 -17.92 -14.85
CA GLN A 477 17.68 -18.48 -14.12
C GLN A 477 16.57 -17.45 -13.90
N TYR A 478 16.90 -16.20 -13.59
CA TYR A 478 15.89 -15.15 -13.49
C TYR A 478 15.15 -14.91 -14.81
N GLU A 479 15.87 -14.90 -15.93
CA GLU A 479 15.27 -14.82 -17.25
C GLU A 479 14.40 -16.05 -17.55
N ALA A 480 14.83 -17.26 -17.21
CA ALA A 480 14.02 -18.46 -17.35
C ALA A 480 12.72 -18.36 -16.52
N ASN A 481 12.81 -17.94 -15.25
CA ASN A 481 11.65 -17.72 -14.37
C ASN A 481 10.68 -16.68 -14.96
N LEU A 482 11.20 -15.56 -15.48
CA LEU A 482 10.37 -14.55 -16.15
C LEU A 482 9.74 -15.09 -17.44
N ALA A 483 10.41 -15.97 -18.18
CA ALA A 483 9.87 -16.57 -19.39
C ALA A 483 8.75 -17.58 -19.12
N CYS A 484 8.72 -18.18 -17.92
CA CYS A 484 7.62 -19.07 -17.51
C CYS A 484 6.27 -18.33 -17.38
N TYR A 485 6.30 -17.06 -16.96
CA TYR A 485 5.09 -16.27 -16.66
C TYR A 485 4.86 -15.11 -17.63
N GLY A 486 5.92 -14.60 -18.26
CA GLY A 486 5.90 -13.43 -19.12
C GLY A 486 5.25 -13.69 -20.49
N PRO A 487 4.67 -12.65 -21.12
CA PRO A 487 4.23 -12.76 -22.50
C PRO A 487 5.41 -13.08 -23.43
N PRO A 488 5.17 -13.76 -24.57
CA PRO A 488 6.21 -14.06 -25.54
C PRO A 488 6.85 -12.76 -26.04
N HIS A 489 8.11 -12.87 -26.43
CA HIS A 489 8.85 -11.78 -27.06
C HIS A 489 8.04 -11.22 -28.26
N PRO A 490 7.90 -9.88 -28.42
CA PRO A 490 8.65 -8.79 -27.78
C PRO A 490 7.98 -8.11 -26.57
N LEU A 491 6.82 -8.59 -26.09
CA LEU A 491 6.07 -7.93 -25.00
C LEU A 491 6.65 -8.18 -23.59
N ARG A 492 7.86 -8.75 -23.50
CA ARG A 492 8.46 -9.20 -22.24
C ARG A 492 8.66 -8.02 -21.29
N SER A 493 7.94 -8.04 -20.18
CA SER A 493 7.94 -6.98 -19.16
C SER A 493 7.96 -7.62 -17.78
N VAL A 494 8.89 -7.19 -16.93
CA VAL A 494 9.05 -7.72 -15.56
C VAL A 494 7.77 -7.52 -14.72
N PRO A 495 7.14 -6.33 -14.68
CA PRO A 495 5.86 -6.16 -14.00
C PRO A 495 4.74 -7.06 -14.53
N LEU A 496 4.64 -7.25 -15.86
CA LEU A 496 3.60 -8.10 -16.45
C LEU A 496 3.83 -9.60 -16.17
N ALA A 497 5.09 -10.06 -16.17
CA ALA A 497 5.42 -11.42 -15.76
C ALA A 497 5.02 -11.67 -14.30
N ASN A 498 5.27 -10.70 -13.41
CA ASN A 498 4.85 -10.78 -12.01
C ASN A 498 3.34 -10.77 -11.83
N LEU A 499 2.61 -9.97 -12.62
CA LEU A 499 1.15 -9.99 -12.64
C LEU A 499 0.63 -11.38 -13.08
N ALA A 500 1.21 -11.95 -14.13
CA ALA A 500 0.84 -13.27 -14.61
C ALA A 500 1.19 -14.38 -13.59
N ALA A 501 2.33 -14.27 -12.90
CA ALA A 501 2.69 -15.16 -11.82
C ALA A 501 1.71 -15.07 -10.64
N TYR A 502 1.28 -13.86 -10.27
CA TYR A 502 0.26 -13.67 -9.25
C TYR A 502 -1.09 -14.26 -9.66
N GLU A 503 -1.53 -14.04 -10.90
CA GLU A 503 -2.76 -14.64 -11.43
C GLU A 503 -2.68 -16.17 -11.47
N PHE A 504 -1.52 -16.72 -11.82
CA PHE A 504 -1.27 -18.16 -11.73
C PHE A 504 -1.36 -18.63 -10.29
N TRP A 505 -0.69 -17.97 -9.35
CA TRP A 505 -0.71 -18.32 -7.94
C TRP A 505 -2.14 -18.30 -7.37
N GLN A 506 -2.89 -17.25 -7.73
CA GLN A 506 -4.29 -17.11 -7.35
C GLN A 506 -5.12 -18.29 -7.84
N LYS A 507 -4.99 -18.67 -9.12
CA LYS A 507 -5.76 -19.78 -9.71
C LYS A 507 -5.31 -21.16 -9.23
N ALA A 508 -4.01 -21.40 -9.17
CA ALA A 508 -3.44 -22.72 -8.91
C ALA A 508 -3.46 -23.10 -7.43
N PHE A 509 -3.33 -22.12 -6.52
CA PHE A 509 -3.20 -22.41 -5.09
C PHE A 509 -4.35 -21.85 -4.28
N ARG A 510 -4.66 -20.56 -4.46
CA ARG A 510 -5.71 -19.92 -3.66
C ARG A 510 -7.10 -20.42 -4.03
N ASP A 511 -7.40 -20.49 -5.32
CA ASP A 511 -8.73 -20.86 -5.82
C ASP A 511 -9.01 -22.36 -5.63
N VAL A 512 -8.04 -23.22 -5.91
CA VAL A 512 -8.18 -24.67 -5.67
C VAL A 512 -8.53 -24.94 -4.20
N ARG A 513 -7.86 -24.28 -3.25
CA ARG A 513 -8.16 -24.44 -1.81
C ARG A 513 -9.49 -23.83 -1.39
N ARG A 514 -9.86 -22.67 -1.93
CA ARG A 514 -11.20 -22.09 -1.71
C ARG A 514 -12.28 -23.06 -2.20
N TRP A 515 -12.05 -23.71 -3.34
CA TRP A 515 -12.93 -24.73 -3.88
C TRP A 515 -13.00 -25.99 -3.02
N GLU A 516 -11.87 -26.54 -2.58
CA GLU A 516 -11.83 -27.69 -1.66
C GLU A 516 -12.60 -27.41 -0.37
N ARG A 517 -12.46 -26.22 0.21
CA ARG A 517 -13.24 -25.81 1.39
C ARG A 517 -14.74 -25.78 1.11
N LEU A 518 -15.17 -25.23 -0.03
CA LEU A 518 -16.58 -25.26 -0.43
C LEU A 518 -17.10 -26.69 -0.64
N LEU A 519 -16.28 -27.61 -1.18
CA LEU A 519 -16.65 -29.03 -1.30
C LEU A 519 -16.83 -29.71 0.07
N VAL A 520 -15.98 -29.39 1.05
CA VAL A 520 -16.11 -29.91 2.43
C VAL A 520 -17.42 -29.43 3.05
N ILE A 521 -17.69 -28.11 3.00
CA ILE A 521 -18.94 -27.51 3.49
C ILE A 521 -20.15 -28.16 2.80
N ALA A 522 -20.06 -28.37 1.48
CA ALA A 522 -21.13 -29.01 0.71
C ALA A 522 -21.36 -30.48 1.04
N SER A 523 -20.33 -31.20 1.49
CA SER A 523 -20.41 -32.61 1.87
C SER A 523 -20.97 -32.83 3.28
N GLY A 524 -21.20 -31.77 4.07
CA GLY A 524 -21.71 -31.86 5.43
C GLY A 524 -20.76 -32.52 6.43
N LYS A 525 -19.46 -32.61 6.09
CA LYS A 525 -18.43 -33.13 6.99
C LYS A 525 -17.97 -32.01 7.93
N PRO A 526 -17.81 -32.28 9.25
CA PRO A 526 -17.34 -31.27 10.20
C PRO A 526 -15.94 -30.78 9.80
N ASP A 527 -15.69 -29.49 10.02
CA ASP A 527 -14.47 -28.79 9.68
C ASP A 527 -13.22 -29.61 10.04
N THR A 528 -12.45 -30.01 9.03
CA THR A 528 -11.07 -30.41 9.25
C THR A 528 -10.24 -29.15 9.43
N PRO A 529 -9.63 -28.91 10.61
CA PRO A 529 -8.95 -27.66 10.93
C PRO A 529 -7.66 -27.40 10.12
N ASP A 530 -7.19 -28.35 9.31
CA ASP A 530 -5.87 -28.33 8.68
C ASP A 530 -5.83 -27.86 7.20
N LEU A 531 -6.85 -27.15 6.71
CA LEU A 531 -6.78 -26.48 5.39
C LEU A 531 -6.17 -25.07 5.47
N LEU A 532 -5.29 -24.83 6.46
CA LEU A 532 -4.55 -23.58 6.58
C LEU A 532 -3.63 -23.38 5.36
N VAL A 533 -3.84 -22.25 4.71
CA VAL A 533 -3.16 -21.77 3.49
C VAL A 533 -1.63 -21.73 3.67
N ALA A 534 -1.14 -21.43 4.87
CA ALA A 534 0.27 -21.21 5.18
C ALA A 534 1.20 -22.42 4.94
N GLY A 535 0.84 -23.62 5.40
CA GLY A 535 1.77 -24.76 5.48
C GLY A 535 2.11 -25.46 4.16
N ALA A 536 1.48 -25.09 3.04
CA ALA A 536 1.88 -25.57 1.71
C ALA A 536 2.18 -24.46 0.70
N GLU A 537 1.86 -23.20 1.02
CA GLU A 537 2.52 -22.04 0.39
C GLU A 537 4.03 -22.05 0.69
N GLU A 538 4.45 -22.33 1.93
CA GLU A 538 5.88 -22.41 2.30
C GLU A 538 6.64 -23.54 1.59
N ARG A 539 5.97 -24.69 1.34
CA ARG A 539 6.61 -25.86 0.70
C ARG A 539 6.72 -25.76 -0.81
N ALA A 540 5.92 -24.90 -1.46
CA ALA A 540 5.93 -24.71 -2.91
C ALA A 540 6.72 -23.46 -3.35
N CYS A 541 6.75 -22.40 -2.53
CA CYS A 541 7.60 -21.23 -2.76
C CYS A 541 9.10 -21.53 -2.57
N ARG A 542 9.42 -22.53 -1.76
CA ARG A 542 10.74 -23.17 -1.76
C ARG A 542 10.72 -24.15 -2.94
N GLY A 543 11.37 -23.82 -4.05
CA GLY A 543 11.60 -24.79 -5.13
C GLY A 543 12.21 -26.10 -4.58
N PRO A 544 12.25 -27.20 -5.36
CA PRO A 544 12.76 -28.47 -4.86
C PRO A 544 14.13 -28.26 -4.22
N ALA A 545 14.19 -28.44 -2.90
CA ALA A 545 15.42 -28.31 -2.15
C ALA A 545 16.44 -29.29 -2.76
N SER A 546 17.58 -28.77 -3.19
CA SER A 546 18.78 -29.58 -3.41
C SER A 546 19.23 -30.10 -2.05
N SER A 547 18.57 -31.16 -1.58
CA SER A 547 19.03 -31.92 -0.41
C SER A 547 20.35 -32.58 -0.79
N GLY A 548 21.44 -31.91 -0.46
CA GLY A 548 22.76 -32.51 -0.37
C GLY A 548 22.72 -33.62 0.68
N SER A 549 22.65 -34.86 0.22
CA SER A 549 23.16 -36.00 0.98
C SER A 549 23.91 -36.88 0.00
N GLY A 550 25.22 -37.00 0.21
CA GLY A 550 26.08 -37.82 -0.62
C GLY A 550 25.71 -39.28 -0.53
N ARG A 551 25.63 -39.94 -1.69
CA ARG A 551 26.01 -41.33 -1.91
C ARG A 551 26.27 -41.54 -3.41
N GLN A 552 27.52 -41.84 -3.73
CA GLN A 552 27.91 -42.44 -5.01
C GLN A 552 27.23 -43.81 -5.15
N ALA A 553 26.53 -44.03 -6.26
CA ALA A 553 26.44 -45.33 -6.95
C ALA A 553 25.90 -45.08 -8.37
N GLY A 554 26.63 -45.55 -9.37
CA GLY A 554 26.32 -45.35 -10.78
C GLY A 554 25.07 -46.09 -11.26
N GLY A 555 24.56 -45.63 -12.41
CA GLY A 555 23.47 -46.28 -13.13
C GLY A 555 22.76 -45.27 -14.03
N GLU A 556 23.06 -45.31 -15.32
CA GLU A 556 22.31 -44.61 -16.36
C GLU A 556 20.84 -45.06 -16.33
N SER A 557 19.91 -44.15 -16.04
CA SER A 557 18.51 -44.26 -16.45
C SER A 557 17.86 -42.88 -16.40
N GLY A 558 17.28 -42.45 -17.53
CA GLY A 558 16.79 -41.10 -17.75
C GLY A 558 15.72 -40.63 -16.75
N CYS A 559 15.93 -39.45 -16.19
CA CYS A 559 14.89 -38.72 -15.47
C CYS A 559 13.98 -38.00 -16.48
N SER A 560 12.76 -38.51 -16.62
CA SER A 560 11.63 -37.83 -17.24
C SER A 560 11.34 -36.49 -16.55
N ALA A 561 11.29 -35.42 -17.33
CA ALA A 561 10.81 -34.10 -16.92
C ALA A 561 9.41 -34.18 -16.30
N GLY A 562 9.23 -33.62 -15.09
CA GLY A 562 7.91 -33.31 -14.53
C GLY A 562 7.19 -32.24 -15.36
N PRO A 563 5.85 -32.11 -15.27
CA PRO A 563 5.05 -31.44 -16.29
C PRO A 563 5.11 -29.92 -16.13
N TYR A 564 6.14 -29.29 -16.70
CA TYR A 564 6.07 -27.88 -17.09
C TYR A 564 5.19 -27.80 -18.33
N LEU A 565 3.94 -27.35 -18.18
CA LEU A 565 3.07 -27.06 -19.32
C LEU A 565 3.52 -25.74 -19.98
N PRO A 566 3.99 -25.74 -21.23
CA PRO A 566 4.33 -24.51 -21.93
C PRO A 566 3.06 -23.70 -22.23
N TRP A 567 3.16 -22.38 -22.03
CA TRP A 567 2.12 -21.37 -22.25
C TRP A 567 1.40 -21.47 -23.63
N GLY A 568 2.08 -22.04 -24.63
CA GLY A 568 1.59 -22.16 -26.02
C GLY A 568 0.48 -23.19 -26.30
N LYS A 569 0.04 -24.02 -25.34
CA LYS A 569 -1.04 -25.01 -25.57
C LYS A 569 -2.35 -24.75 -24.82
N VAL A 570 -2.48 -23.67 -24.06
CA VAL A 570 -3.52 -23.56 -23.00
C VAL A 570 -4.70 -22.61 -23.31
N HIS A 571 -4.73 -21.87 -24.43
CA HIS A 571 -5.80 -20.90 -24.68
C HIS A 571 -6.50 -21.05 -26.04
N SER A 572 -7.76 -21.50 -26.02
CA SER A 572 -8.69 -21.35 -27.15
C SER A 572 -9.17 -19.89 -27.24
N ARG A 573 -9.01 -19.29 -28.41
CA ARG A 573 -9.49 -17.96 -28.83
C ARG A 573 -10.94 -17.69 -28.35
N LYS A 574 -11.16 -16.87 -27.31
CA LYS A 574 -12.44 -16.14 -27.06
C LYS A 574 -12.50 -15.21 -25.83
N GLU A 575 -11.39 -14.67 -25.31
CA GLU A 575 -11.43 -13.70 -24.20
C GLU A 575 -10.95 -12.30 -24.66
N THR A 576 -11.89 -11.42 -24.99
CA THR A 576 -11.63 -10.04 -25.45
C THR A 576 -11.65 -9.00 -24.32
N THR A 577 -11.92 -9.40 -23.07
CA THR A 577 -12.11 -8.48 -21.93
C THR A 577 -10.91 -8.36 -20.99
N SER A 578 -9.90 -9.22 -21.10
CA SER A 578 -8.65 -9.04 -20.34
C SER A 578 -7.70 -8.11 -21.08
N LEU A 579 -6.79 -7.46 -20.34
CA LEU A 579 -5.68 -6.67 -20.90
C LEU A 579 -4.91 -7.46 -21.99
N ARG A 580 -4.92 -8.80 -21.88
CA ARG A 580 -4.38 -9.77 -22.84
C ARG A 580 -5.16 -9.81 -24.16
N GLY A 581 -6.50 -9.81 -24.11
CA GLY A 581 -7.36 -9.76 -25.29
C GLY A 581 -7.22 -8.46 -26.07
N LEU A 582 -7.04 -7.34 -25.37
CA LEU A 582 -6.84 -6.02 -25.96
C LEU A 582 -5.47 -5.87 -26.64
N LEU A 583 -4.39 -6.39 -26.03
CA LEU A 583 -3.05 -6.38 -26.63
C LEU A 583 -2.93 -7.34 -27.83
N ALA A 584 -3.59 -8.51 -27.76
CA ALA A 584 -3.62 -9.46 -28.87
C ALA A 584 -4.49 -8.97 -30.05
N ALA A 585 -5.62 -8.30 -29.78
CA ALA A 585 -6.53 -7.80 -30.82
C ALA A 585 -5.90 -6.67 -31.65
N ARG A 586 -5.09 -5.78 -31.05
CA ARG A 586 -4.43 -4.68 -31.79
C ARG A 586 -3.40 -5.13 -32.82
N HIS A 587 -2.91 -6.37 -32.76
CA HIS A 587 -1.93 -6.88 -33.72
C HIS A 587 -2.56 -7.59 -34.93
N HIS A 588 -3.85 -7.94 -34.90
CA HIS A 588 -4.52 -8.45 -36.10
C HIS A 588 -4.82 -7.35 -37.13
N ASP A 589 -4.79 -6.08 -36.75
CA ASP A 589 -5.00 -4.94 -37.65
C ASP A 589 -3.70 -4.31 -38.21
N VAL A 590 -2.51 -4.81 -37.82
CA VAL A 590 -1.20 -4.23 -38.20
C VAL A 590 -0.32 -5.19 -39.03
N ALA A 591 -0.83 -6.38 -39.37
CA ALA A 591 -0.07 -7.39 -40.12
C ALA A 591 -0.15 -7.27 -41.66
N ASP A 592 -0.89 -6.28 -42.20
CA ASP A 592 -0.97 -6.01 -43.64
C ASP A 592 -0.32 -4.64 -43.97
N ALA A 593 1.00 -4.58 -43.89
CA ALA A 593 1.80 -3.57 -44.59
C ALA A 593 3.22 -4.14 -44.81
N THR A 594 3.42 -4.71 -46.00
CA THR A 594 4.67 -5.30 -46.48
C THR A 594 5.77 -4.26 -46.69
N GLU A 595 6.99 -4.75 -46.51
CA GLU A 595 8.29 -4.12 -46.74
C GLU A 595 8.46 -3.46 -48.12
N GLU A 596 9.15 -2.31 -48.18
CA GLU A 596 10.15 -2.01 -49.21
C GLU A 596 11.07 -0.82 -48.79
N GLY A 597 12.38 -1.09 -48.70
CA GLY A 597 13.45 -0.26 -49.27
C GLY A 597 13.96 1.04 -48.58
N GLY A 598 15.22 0.99 -48.13
CA GLY A 598 16.22 2.00 -48.54
C GLY A 598 16.56 3.14 -47.55
N ALA A 599 17.82 3.14 -47.09
CA ALA A 599 18.45 4.22 -46.34
C ALA A 599 18.71 5.50 -47.18
N THR A 600 18.61 6.69 -46.57
CA THR A 600 19.55 7.85 -46.67
C THR A 600 19.01 9.12 -45.98
N GLY A 601 19.86 9.76 -45.17
CA GLY A 601 20.08 11.22 -45.03
C GLY A 601 18.96 12.25 -44.73
N LEU A 602 19.22 13.05 -43.68
CA LEU A 602 18.94 14.49 -43.49
C LEU A 602 17.65 14.98 -42.79
N SER A 603 17.90 15.80 -41.75
CA SER A 603 17.19 17.04 -41.38
C SER A 603 15.76 16.97 -40.83
N SER A 604 15.62 17.15 -39.50
CA SER A 604 14.35 17.37 -38.81
C SER A 604 13.93 18.85 -38.84
N GLN A 605 13.02 19.23 -39.74
CA GLN A 605 12.10 20.36 -39.54
C GLN A 605 10.66 19.82 -39.66
N ALA A 606 9.86 20.01 -38.62
CA ALA A 606 8.43 19.68 -38.60
C ALA A 606 7.59 20.83 -39.20
N PRO A 607 6.51 20.57 -39.95
CA PRO A 607 5.69 21.62 -40.55
C PRO A 607 4.65 22.21 -39.55
N PRO A 608 4.23 23.48 -39.73
CA PRO A 608 3.23 24.13 -38.89
C PRO A 608 1.78 23.80 -39.30
N TRP A 609 0.86 23.87 -38.33
CA TRP A 609 -0.58 23.64 -38.47
C TRP A 609 -1.30 24.83 -39.16
N PRO A 610 -2.39 24.63 -39.94
CA PRO A 610 -3.04 25.73 -40.67
C PRO A 610 -3.95 26.60 -39.76
N PRO A 611 -4.15 27.90 -40.10
CA PRO A 611 -4.97 28.84 -39.30
C PRO A 611 -6.48 28.74 -39.59
N GLN A 612 -7.31 29.02 -38.57
CA GLN A 612 -8.78 29.03 -38.66
C GLN A 612 -9.35 30.35 -39.25
N PRO A 613 -10.52 30.32 -39.95
CA PRO A 613 -11.15 31.50 -40.54
C PRO A 613 -12.06 32.29 -39.56
N PRO A 614 -12.33 33.59 -39.81
CA PRO A 614 -13.03 34.49 -38.88
C PRO A 614 -14.57 34.39 -38.97
N GLN A 615 -15.27 34.53 -37.84
CA GLN A 615 -16.74 34.45 -37.72
C GLN A 615 -17.43 35.85 -37.77
N GLN A 616 -18.57 35.93 -38.48
CA GLN A 616 -19.51 37.07 -38.48
C GLN A 616 -20.68 36.86 -37.46
N PRO A 617 -21.37 37.92 -36.99
CA PRO A 617 -22.32 37.83 -35.88
C PRO A 617 -23.75 37.37 -36.29
N GLY A 618 -24.30 36.41 -35.54
CA GLY A 618 -25.67 35.88 -35.67
C GLY A 618 -26.68 36.47 -34.65
N PRO A 619 -27.97 36.08 -34.73
CA PRO A 619 -29.10 36.76 -34.07
C PRO A 619 -29.21 36.50 -32.54
N ALA A 620 -30.00 37.34 -31.86
CA ALA A 620 -30.13 37.41 -30.39
C ALA A 620 -30.50 36.05 -29.74
N GLN A 621 -29.70 35.64 -28.75
CA GLN A 621 -29.84 34.38 -28.03
C GLN A 621 -30.90 34.44 -26.91
N PRO A 622 -31.67 33.36 -26.66
CA PRO A 622 -32.61 33.29 -25.54
C PRO A 622 -31.89 33.26 -24.17
N VAL A 623 -32.55 33.77 -23.12
CA VAL A 623 -32.00 33.86 -21.75
C VAL A 623 -31.90 32.46 -21.13
N CYS A 624 -30.77 32.19 -20.47
CA CYS A 624 -30.52 30.91 -19.80
C CYS A 624 -31.43 30.74 -18.57
N ARG A 625 -32.38 29.80 -18.65
CA ARG A 625 -33.25 29.42 -17.53
C ARG A 625 -32.48 28.99 -16.28
N PHE A 626 -31.34 28.32 -16.44
CA PHE A 626 -30.50 27.89 -15.32
C PHE A 626 -29.78 29.07 -14.65
N PHE A 627 -29.45 30.12 -15.40
CA PHE A 627 -28.87 31.34 -14.85
C PHE A 627 -29.89 32.14 -14.04
N GLN A 628 -31.13 32.28 -14.53
CA GLN A 628 -32.23 32.92 -13.78
C GLN A 628 -32.52 32.22 -12.44
N GLN A 629 -32.20 30.94 -12.32
CA GLN A 629 -32.38 30.13 -11.11
C GLN A 629 -31.10 30.02 -10.26
N GLY A 630 -29.99 30.68 -10.64
CA GLY A 630 -28.72 30.63 -9.93
C GLY A 630 -27.94 29.32 -10.07
N ARG A 631 -28.20 28.52 -11.11
CA ARG A 631 -27.70 27.14 -11.29
C ARG A 631 -26.88 26.90 -12.56
N CYS A 632 -26.58 27.92 -13.37
CA CYS A 632 -25.77 27.71 -14.58
C CYS A 632 -24.27 27.66 -14.27
N THR A 633 -23.63 26.54 -14.60
CA THR A 633 -22.19 26.28 -14.38
C THR A 633 -21.30 26.61 -15.58
N PHE A 634 -21.88 26.85 -16.76
CA PHE A 634 -21.14 27.13 -18.00
C PHE A 634 -20.64 28.58 -18.10
N GLY A 635 -20.95 29.44 -17.12
CA GLY A 635 -20.44 30.82 -17.07
C GLY A 635 -20.64 31.58 -18.38
N ALA A 636 -19.58 32.20 -18.90
CA ALA A 636 -19.57 32.91 -20.19
C ALA A 636 -19.56 31.98 -21.43
N GLN A 637 -19.35 30.67 -21.25
CA GLN A 637 -19.36 29.67 -22.32
C GLN A 637 -20.76 29.08 -22.58
N CYS A 638 -21.78 29.57 -21.86
CA CYS A 638 -23.16 29.13 -22.08
C CYS A 638 -23.70 29.65 -23.42
N ARG A 639 -24.33 28.76 -24.22
CA ARG A 639 -24.97 29.10 -25.50
C ARG A 639 -26.22 30.00 -25.39
N ASN A 640 -26.68 30.28 -24.17
CA ASN A 640 -27.86 31.08 -23.86
C ASN A 640 -27.45 32.29 -23.00
N ALA A 641 -28.10 33.43 -23.17
CA ALA A 641 -27.68 34.69 -22.55
C ALA A 641 -27.81 34.68 -21.02
N HIS A 642 -26.75 35.09 -20.31
CA HIS A 642 -26.72 35.32 -18.86
C HIS A 642 -26.91 36.79 -18.50
N SER A 643 -27.59 37.54 -19.37
CA SER A 643 -27.98 38.92 -19.14
C SER A 643 -29.47 39.02 -19.41
N LEU A 644 -30.24 39.36 -18.37
CA LEU A 644 -31.62 39.79 -18.54
C LEU A 644 -31.61 41.12 -19.30
N GLY A 645 -31.88 41.07 -20.60
CA GLY A 645 -32.13 42.29 -21.38
C GLY A 645 -33.38 42.98 -20.85
N GLY A 646 -33.21 44.17 -20.27
CA GLY A 646 -34.29 45.15 -20.02
C GLY A 646 -34.80 45.25 -18.57
N ALA A 647 -34.38 46.34 -17.89
CA ALA A 647 -34.94 47.00 -16.69
C ALA A 647 -34.86 46.30 -15.31
N PRO A 648 -34.60 47.06 -14.22
CA PRO A 648 -34.06 46.50 -12.98
C PRO A 648 -35.19 46.14 -11.98
N THR A 649 -35.29 44.87 -11.62
CA THR A 649 -35.92 44.49 -10.34
C THR A 649 -35.05 43.49 -9.59
N ARG A 650 -34.47 44.01 -8.50
CA ARG A 650 -33.67 43.40 -7.40
C ARG A 650 -32.23 42.98 -7.71
N SER A 651 -31.30 43.72 -7.10
CA SER A 651 -29.89 43.37 -6.95
C SER A 651 -29.70 42.24 -5.92
N PRO A 652 -28.57 41.50 -5.96
CA PRO A 652 -28.26 40.42 -5.01
C PRO A 652 -28.33 40.82 -3.53
N ALA A 653 -28.14 42.11 -3.24
CA ALA A 653 -28.18 42.68 -1.88
C ALA A 653 -29.59 42.75 -1.24
N GLN A 654 -30.64 42.40 -1.98
CA GLN A 654 -32.03 42.37 -1.47
C GLN A 654 -32.64 40.96 -1.42
N ALA A 655 -31.87 39.93 -1.80
CA ALA A 655 -32.28 38.54 -1.63
C ALA A 655 -31.81 38.02 -0.27
N ASP A 656 -32.68 37.28 0.42
CA ASP A 656 -32.37 36.71 1.73
C ASP A 656 -31.31 35.61 1.61
N CYS A 657 -30.35 35.59 2.52
CA CYS A 657 -29.31 34.58 2.54
C CYS A 657 -29.88 33.22 2.93
N ALA A 658 -29.83 32.25 2.01
CA ALA A 658 -30.34 30.90 2.23
C ALA A 658 -29.67 30.16 3.40
N PHE A 659 -28.46 30.57 3.77
CA PHE A 659 -27.68 29.98 4.88
C PHE A 659 -27.86 30.74 6.21
N TYR A 660 -28.47 31.93 6.22
CA TYR A 660 -28.63 32.70 7.46
C TYR A 660 -29.65 32.08 8.42
N THR A 661 -30.64 31.38 7.87
CA THR A 661 -31.71 30.70 8.61
C THR A 661 -31.45 29.20 8.84
N SER A 662 -30.25 28.68 8.54
CA SER A 662 -29.88 27.28 8.80
C SER A 662 -29.37 27.08 10.24
N ASP A 663 -29.39 25.84 10.75
CA ASP A 663 -28.98 25.51 12.14
C ASP A 663 -27.53 25.90 12.47
N THR A 664 -26.68 26.10 11.45
CA THR A 664 -25.29 26.52 11.61
C THR A 664 -25.07 28.03 11.45
N GLY A 665 -26.11 28.77 11.04
CA GLY A 665 -26.04 30.18 10.62
C GLY A 665 -25.17 30.41 9.37
N CYS A 666 -25.26 31.61 8.79
CA CYS A 666 -24.38 32.00 7.69
C CYS A 666 -22.98 32.29 8.26
N GLN A 667 -22.02 31.39 8.00
CA GLN A 667 -20.64 31.50 8.52
C GLN A 667 -19.71 32.35 7.64
N ASN A 668 -20.25 33.00 6.60
CA ASN A 668 -19.49 33.91 5.75
C ASN A 668 -19.60 35.36 6.29
N PRO A 669 -18.54 35.92 6.89
CA PRO A 669 -18.58 37.25 7.51
C PRO A 669 -18.70 38.39 6.49
N VAL A 670 -18.62 38.10 5.18
CA VAL A 670 -18.72 39.09 4.09
C VAL A 670 -19.90 38.74 3.15
N CYS A 671 -20.93 38.06 3.68
CA CYS A 671 -22.09 37.68 2.89
C CYS A 671 -22.80 38.91 2.31
N THR A 672 -22.98 38.94 0.99
CA THR A 672 -23.62 40.05 0.27
C THR A 672 -25.15 39.94 0.22
N PHE A 673 -25.72 38.90 0.83
CA PHE A 673 -27.16 38.61 0.92
C PHE A 673 -27.75 39.08 2.28
N ARG A 674 -29.06 39.32 2.34
CA ARG A 674 -29.73 39.93 3.51
C ARG A 674 -29.89 38.94 4.67
N HIS A 675 -29.50 39.38 5.88
CA HIS A 675 -29.55 38.65 7.16
C HIS A 675 -30.52 39.34 8.14
N ASP A 676 -31.84 39.07 8.08
CA ASP A 676 -32.87 39.73 8.91
C ASP A 676 -33.26 38.88 10.15
N PRO A 677 -32.97 39.31 11.39
CA PRO A 677 -33.26 38.55 12.62
C PRO A 677 -34.76 38.34 12.88
N ARG A 678 -35.64 39.16 12.29
CA ARG A 678 -37.11 39.00 12.44
C ARG A 678 -37.66 37.82 11.63
N LEU A 679 -36.83 37.23 10.75
CA LEU A 679 -37.12 35.98 10.03
C LEU A 679 -36.74 34.72 10.83
N LEU A 680 -36.19 34.87 12.05
CA LEU A 680 -36.02 33.78 13.03
C LEU A 680 -37.40 33.34 13.57
N ARG A 681 -38.26 32.83 12.69
CA ARG A 681 -39.31 31.92 13.12
C ARG A 681 -38.66 30.54 13.28
N PRO A 682 -39.04 29.74 14.28
CA PRO A 682 -38.55 28.38 14.43
C PRO A 682 -39.04 27.55 13.24
N PHE A 683 -38.28 27.58 12.14
CA PHE A 683 -38.65 26.92 10.91
C PHE A 683 -38.11 25.50 10.97
N ARG A 684 -38.97 24.61 11.47
CA ARG A 684 -38.95 23.19 11.17
C ARG A 684 -38.89 23.00 9.66
N ALA A 685 -37.71 22.88 9.08
CA ALA A 685 -37.56 22.33 7.73
C ALA A 685 -37.55 20.81 7.85
N SER A 686 -38.46 20.14 7.15
CA SER A 686 -38.63 18.69 7.24
C SER A 686 -37.35 17.95 6.78
N PRO A 687 -37.16 16.69 7.21
CA PRO A 687 -36.08 15.79 6.75
C PRO A 687 -35.98 15.57 5.23
N GLU A 688 -36.72 16.30 4.40
CA GLU A 688 -36.73 16.20 2.93
C GLU A 688 -35.76 17.17 2.25
N ALA A 689 -35.37 18.28 2.90
CA ALA A 689 -34.49 19.28 2.29
C ALA A 689 -33.00 18.88 2.30
N MET A 690 -32.58 18.06 3.27
CA MET A 690 -31.21 17.50 3.36
C MET A 690 -30.97 16.35 2.37
N ARG A 691 -32.00 15.88 1.65
CA ARG A 691 -31.92 14.71 0.76
C ARG A 691 -31.24 14.98 -0.60
N LYS A 692 -31.04 16.24 -1.01
CA LYS A 692 -30.73 16.57 -2.42
C LYS A 692 -29.26 16.82 -2.80
N GLU A 693 -28.31 16.93 -1.86
CA GLU A 693 -26.91 17.30 -2.18
C GLU A 693 -25.91 16.13 -2.29
N PHE A 694 -26.36 14.91 -2.00
CA PHE A 694 -25.59 13.66 -2.18
C PHE A 694 -26.39 12.59 -2.94
N GLU A 695 -27.42 12.99 -3.69
CA GLU A 695 -28.09 12.04 -4.58
C GLU A 695 -27.17 11.76 -5.79
N PRO A 696 -26.79 10.49 -6.05
CA PRO A 696 -26.37 10.11 -7.40
C PRO A 696 -27.50 10.55 -8.35
N ASP A 697 -27.15 10.91 -9.59
CA ASP A 697 -28.11 11.23 -10.66
C ASP A 697 -29.37 10.34 -10.51
N PRO A 698 -30.60 10.89 -10.44
CA PRO A 698 -31.80 10.15 -10.06
C PRO A 698 -32.21 9.24 -11.23
N THR A 699 -31.40 8.21 -11.46
CA THR A 699 -31.95 6.92 -11.82
C THR A 699 -32.84 6.54 -10.64
N PRO A 700 -34.16 6.40 -10.85
CA PRO A 700 -35.07 6.04 -9.77
C PRO A 700 -34.50 4.80 -9.08
N ALA A 701 -34.25 4.91 -7.77
CA ALA A 701 -33.79 3.79 -6.96
C ALA A 701 -34.69 2.61 -7.30
N THR A 702 -34.12 1.55 -7.88
CA THR A 702 -34.90 0.38 -8.25
C THR A 702 -35.52 -0.15 -6.95
N PRO A 703 -36.87 -0.17 -6.84
CA PRO A 703 -37.52 -0.65 -5.63
C PRO A 703 -36.99 -2.05 -5.30
N LEU A 704 -36.84 -2.36 -4.01
CA LEU A 704 -36.32 -3.67 -3.62
C LEU A 704 -37.26 -4.78 -4.12
N SER A 705 -38.58 -4.52 -4.19
CA SER A 705 -39.51 -5.48 -4.80
C SER A 705 -39.21 -5.76 -6.28
N GLU A 706 -38.81 -4.75 -7.06
CA GLU A 706 -38.41 -4.94 -8.46
C GLU A 706 -37.09 -5.70 -8.56
N LEU A 707 -36.12 -5.39 -7.69
CA LEU A 707 -34.83 -6.09 -7.65
C LEU A 707 -34.98 -7.58 -7.28
N LEU A 708 -35.94 -7.89 -6.41
CA LEU A 708 -36.28 -9.25 -5.98
C LEU A 708 -37.13 -10.02 -6.97
N LYS A 709 -37.75 -9.38 -7.98
CA LYS A 709 -38.56 -10.12 -8.96
C LYS A 709 -37.69 -11.12 -9.72
N PRO A 710 -38.09 -12.40 -9.76
CA PRO A 710 -37.36 -13.40 -10.53
C PRO A 710 -37.37 -13.06 -12.02
N PRO A 711 -36.27 -13.32 -12.76
CA PRO A 711 -36.27 -13.21 -14.21
C PRO A 711 -37.27 -14.20 -14.83
N ALA A 712 -37.89 -13.83 -15.96
CA ALA A 712 -38.82 -14.71 -16.67
C ALA A 712 -38.05 -15.90 -17.29
N ARG A 713 -38.46 -17.14 -16.97
CA ARG A 713 -37.92 -18.35 -17.60
C ARG A 713 -38.67 -18.74 -18.86
N ALA A 714 -37.94 -19.36 -19.79
CA ALA A 714 -38.49 -19.89 -21.04
C ALA A 714 -39.40 -21.12 -20.85
N ASP A 715 -39.32 -21.80 -19.71
CA ASP A 715 -40.06 -23.04 -19.38
C ASP A 715 -41.44 -22.78 -18.72
N GLY A 716 -41.82 -21.52 -18.51
CA GLY A 716 -43.11 -21.13 -17.94
C GLY A 716 -43.28 -21.39 -16.44
N LEU A 717 -42.25 -21.90 -15.74
CA LEU A 717 -42.27 -22.12 -14.30
C LEU A 717 -41.73 -20.89 -13.56
N ALA A 718 -42.44 -20.44 -12.53
CA ALA A 718 -42.01 -19.32 -11.71
C ALA A 718 -40.85 -19.72 -10.77
N ASP A 719 -39.77 -18.94 -10.82
CA ASP A 719 -38.69 -18.96 -9.84
C ASP A 719 -39.13 -18.33 -8.51
N THR A 720 -38.35 -18.59 -7.46
CA THR A 720 -38.64 -18.20 -6.09
C THR A 720 -37.58 -17.28 -5.51
N VAL A 721 -38.00 -16.46 -4.55
CA VAL A 721 -37.19 -15.61 -3.69
C VAL A 721 -37.13 -16.27 -2.31
N LEU A 722 -35.91 -16.49 -1.82
CA LEU A 722 -35.65 -17.03 -0.49
C LEU A 722 -35.34 -15.90 0.49
N LEU A 723 -36.15 -15.77 1.55
CA LEU A 723 -35.92 -14.85 2.67
C LEU A 723 -35.30 -15.63 3.84
N LEU A 724 -34.11 -15.19 4.27
CA LEU A 724 -33.36 -15.81 5.35
C LEU A 724 -33.56 -15.07 6.68
N GLY A 725 -33.85 -15.83 7.74
CA GLY A 725 -33.80 -15.32 9.12
C GLY A 725 -34.93 -14.36 9.51
N GLU A 726 -36.15 -14.59 9.03
CA GLU A 726 -37.33 -13.82 9.47
C GLU A 726 -37.63 -14.09 10.95
N GLY A 727 -37.51 -13.05 11.79
CA GLY A 727 -37.80 -13.14 13.22
C GLY A 727 -39.30 -13.18 13.54
N ASP A 728 -40.11 -12.30 12.95
CA ASP A 728 -41.56 -12.22 13.22
C ASP A 728 -42.45 -12.33 11.96
N PHE A 729 -41.82 -12.59 10.81
CA PHE A 729 -42.40 -12.65 9.46
C PHE A 729 -43.09 -11.36 8.98
N SER A 730 -42.81 -10.22 9.61
CA SER A 730 -43.40 -8.92 9.21
C SER A 730 -42.88 -8.43 7.86
N PHE A 731 -41.60 -8.64 7.54
CA PHE A 731 -41.04 -8.28 6.24
C PHE A 731 -41.63 -9.15 5.14
N CYS A 732 -41.68 -10.47 5.35
CA CYS A 732 -42.34 -11.39 4.43
C CYS A 732 -43.81 -11.01 4.17
N GLU A 733 -44.57 -10.62 5.20
CA GLU A 733 -45.96 -10.17 5.05
C GLU A 733 -46.08 -8.90 4.22
N ALA A 734 -45.14 -7.95 4.37
CA ALA A 734 -45.09 -6.74 3.56
C ALA A 734 -44.71 -7.06 2.10
N LEU A 735 -43.70 -7.90 1.87
CA LEU A 735 -43.26 -8.31 0.53
C LEU A 735 -44.36 -9.09 -0.23
N ALA A 736 -45.12 -9.94 0.47
CA ALA A 736 -46.22 -10.72 -0.12
C ALA A 736 -47.37 -9.85 -0.66
N ARG A 737 -47.42 -8.54 -0.34
CA ARG A 737 -48.36 -7.58 -0.94
C ARG A 737 -47.85 -7.01 -2.27
N LEU A 738 -46.55 -7.08 -2.52
CA LEU A 738 -45.88 -6.50 -3.68
C LEU A 738 -45.53 -7.55 -4.74
N MET A 739 -45.48 -8.83 -4.38
CA MET A 739 -45.21 -9.92 -5.30
C MET A 739 -46.03 -11.19 -4.98
N PRO A 740 -46.25 -12.10 -5.94
CA PRO A 740 -47.06 -13.29 -5.75
C PRO A 740 -46.56 -14.15 -4.57
N PRO A 741 -47.40 -14.47 -3.56
CA PRO A 741 -46.96 -15.21 -2.36
C PRO A 741 -46.33 -16.57 -2.68
N ARG A 742 -46.81 -17.27 -3.72
CA ARG A 742 -46.24 -18.54 -4.22
C ARG A 742 -44.77 -18.47 -4.68
N GLN A 743 -44.26 -17.27 -4.95
CA GLN A 743 -42.86 -17.04 -5.33
C GLN A 743 -41.97 -16.78 -4.10
N ILE A 744 -42.53 -16.66 -2.90
CA ILE A 744 -41.78 -16.35 -1.69
C ILE A 744 -41.59 -17.64 -0.88
N VAL A 745 -40.35 -17.91 -0.49
CA VAL A 745 -39.97 -18.89 0.52
C VAL A 745 -39.35 -18.13 1.67
N ALA A 746 -39.94 -18.20 2.87
CA ALA A 746 -39.44 -17.46 4.03
C ALA A 746 -39.05 -18.42 5.15
N THR A 747 -37.93 -18.14 5.81
CA THR A 747 -37.32 -19.02 6.81
C THR A 747 -37.16 -18.33 8.16
N SER A 748 -37.27 -19.07 9.27
CA SER A 748 -36.86 -18.60 10.61
C SER A 748 -35.75 -19.47 11.18
N LEU A 749 -34.86 -18.86 11.97
CA LEU A 749 -33.81 -19.57 12.70
C LEU A 749 -34.42 -20.43 13.81
N GLU A 750 -35.39 -19.90 14.56
CA GLU A 750 -36.02 -20.61 15.66
C GLU A 750 -37.05 -21.63 15.16
N PRO A 751 -37.27 -22.72 15.93
CA PRO A 751 -38.42 -23.59 15.77
C PRO A 751 -39.74 -22.81 15.91
N LYS A 752 -40.76 -23.21 15.15
CA LYS A 752 -42.07 -22.53 15.12
C LYS A 752 -42.68 -22.29 16.50
N GLN A 753 -42.54 -23.22 17.44
CA GLN A 753 -43.12 -23.10 18.78
C GLN A 753 -42.41 -22.04 19.63
N GLN A 754 -41.08 -21.95 19.52
CA GLN A 754 -40.28 -20.92 20.18
C GLN A 754 -40.55 -19.54 19.56
N LEU A 755 -40.58 -19.45 18.24
CA LEU A 755 -40.94 -18.25 17.50
C LEU A 755 -42.28 -17.65 17.96
N LEU A 756 -43.32 -18.50 18.11
CA LEU A 756 -44.65 -18.07 18.56
C LEU A 756 -44.69 -17.64 20.03
N THR A 757 -43.73 -18.11 20.84
CA THR A 757 -43.58 -17.71 22.24
C THR A 757 -42.89 -16.34 22.32
N GLN A 758 -41.86 -16.16 21.50
CA GLN A 758 -41.06 -14.94 21.42
C GLN A 758 -41.82 -13.78 20.75
N TYR A 759 -42.60 -14.08 19.71
CA TYR A 759 -43.37 -13.12 18.93
C TYR A 759 -44.84 -13.57 18.80
N PRO A 760 -45.69 -13.30 19.82
CA PRO A 760 -47.10 -13.71 19.81
C PRO A 760 -47.90 -13.18 18.60
N SER A 761 -47.53 -12.01 18.08
CA SER A 761 -48.12 -11.37 16.90
C SER A 761 -47.90 -12.20 15.61
N SER A 762 -46.85 -13.02 15.54
CA SER A 762 -46.56 -13.87 14.39
C SER A 762 -47.62 -14.95 14.17
N ARG A 763 -48.39 -15.35 15.19
CA ARG A 763 -49.44 -16.37 15.06
C ARG A 763 -50.49 -15.98 14.01
N THR A 764 -50.90 -14.71 14.01
CA THR A 764 -51.88 -14.18 13.06
C THR A 764 -51.24 -13.99 11.68
N ARG A 765 -49.99 -13.53 11.61
CA ARG A 765 -49.26 -13.35 10.35
C ARG A 765 -49.02 -14.66 9.61
N LEU A 766 -48.51 -15.69 10.30
CA LEU A 766 -48.27 -17.01 9.71
C LEU A 766 -49.55 -17.63 9.14
N ARG A 767 -50.71 -17.42 9.79
CA ARG A 767 -52.01 -17.87 9.25
C ARG A 767 -52.38 -17.15 7.96
N ARG A 768 -52.14 -15.84 7.86
CA ARG A 768 -52.40 -15.04 6.65
C ARG A 768 -51.44 -15.38 5.51
N LEU A 769 -50.16 -15.59 5.83
CA LEU A 769 -49.15 -15.95 4.84
C LEU A 769 -49.36 -17.37 4.28
N ASN A 770 -49.90 -18.28 5.09
CA ASN A 770 -50.09 -19.70 4.73
C ASN A 770 -51.54 -20.05 4.33
N SER A 771 -52.41 -19.06 4.05
CA SER A 771 -53.81 -19.33 3.71
C SER A 771 -53.96 -19.76 2.25
N GLY A 772 -54.16 -21.06 2.02
CA GLY A 772 -54.50 -21.66 0.71
C GLY A 772 -53.31 -22.27 -0.05
N SER A 773 -53.58 -22.88 -1.22
CA SER A 773 -52.58 -23.55 -2.06
C SER A 773 -51.62 -22.62 -2.82
N GLN A 774 -51.79 -21.30 -2.68
CA GLN A 774 -50.93 -20.26 -3.27
C GLN A 774 -50.25 -19.36 -2.24
N GLY A 775 -50.23 -19.76 -0.96
CA GLY A 775 -49.56 -19.02 0.11
C GLY A 775 -48.03 -19.06 0.04
N VAL A 776 -47.39 -18.28 0.91
CA VAL A 776 -45.93 -18.28 1.10
C VAL A 776 -45.49 -19.62 1.67
N ARG A 777 -44.38 -20.16 1.17
CA ARG A 777 -43.77 -21.36 1.76
C ARG A 777 -42.94 -20.97 2.98
N LEU A 778 -43.41 -21.36 4.17
CA LEU A 778 -42.78 -21.04 5.44
C LEU A 778 -41.95 -22.23 5.94
N LEU A 779 -40.67 -22.00 6.21
CA LEU A 779 -39.73 -22.99 6.78
C LEU A 779 -39.21 -22.49 8.12
N HIS A 780 -38.91 -23.40 9.03
CA HIS A 780 -38.45 -23.09 10.39
C HIS A 780 -37.23 -23.94 10.74
N SER A 781 -36.42 -23.50 11.70
CA SER A 781 -35.16 -24.15 12.06
C SER A 781 -34.14 -24.16 10.92
N ILE A 782 -34.04 -23.04 10.19
CA ILE A 782 -33.07 -22.86 9.11
C ILE A 782 -32.00 -21.88 9.58
N ASP A 783 -30.78 -22.39 9.74
CA ASP A 783 -29.61 -21.59 10.04
C ASP A 783 -28.96 -21.10 8.74
N ALA A 784 -28.82 -19.78 8.59
CA ALA A 784 -28.18 -19.17 7.42
C ALA A 784 -26.68 -19.51 7.32
N THR A 785 -26.04 -19.88 8.44
CA THR A 785 -24.64 -20.33 8.50
C THR A 785 -24.48 -21.81 8.12
N GLN A 786 -25.56 -22.59 8.16
CA GLN A 786 -25.59 -24.04 7.90
C GLN A 786 -26.81 -24.40 7.04
N LEU A 787 -26.87 -23.82 5.84
CA LEU A 787 -27.97 -24.01 4.90
C LEU A 787 -28.06 -25.46 4.41
N PRO A 788 -29.27 -26.05 4.41
CA PRO A 788 -29.48 -27.43 3.97
C PRO A 788 -29.32 -27.55 2.45
N MET A 789 -28.48 -28.50 2.00
CA MET A 789 -28.11 -28.64 0.58
C MET A 789 -28.75 -29.84 -0.12
N SER A 790 -28.62 -31.06 0.40
CA SER A 790 -29.22 -32.28 -0.16
C SER A 790 -30.46 -32.71 0.63
N GLY A 791 -31.54 -33.10 -0.06
CA GLY A 791 -32.84 -33.39 0.59
C GLY A 791 -33.49 -32.17 1.24
N SER A 792 -33.01 -30.97 0.89
CA SER A 792 -33.38 -29.71 1.51
C SER A 792 -34.86 -29.37 1.30
N PRO A 793 -35.53 -28.76 2.30
CA PRO A 793 -36.84 -28.15 2.09
C PRO A 793 -36.76 -26.92 1.17
N ILE A 794 -35.57 -26.37 0.94
CA ILE A 794 -35.33 -25.25 0.02
C ILE A 794 -35.09 -25.81 -1.39
N ALA A 795 -35.90 -25.37 -2.35
CA ALA A 795 -35.78 -25.78 -3.75
C ALA A 795 -34.73 -24.93 -4.48
N TRP A 796 -33.44 -25.12 -4.15
CA TRP A 796 -32.33 -24.30 -4.64
C TRP A 796 -32.26 -24.14 -6.17
N SER A 797 -32.60 -25.18 -6.94
CA SER A 797 -32.64 -25.13 -8.42
C SER A 797 -33.69 -24.15 -8.98
N ARG A 798 -34.63 -23.71 -8.15
CA ARG A 798 -35.70 -22.75 -8.46
C ARG A 798 -35.58 -21.44 -7.67
N THR A 799 -34.53 -21.27 -6.88
CA THR A 799 -34.27 -20.03 -6.15
C THR A 799 -33.40 -19.13 -7.01
N SER A 800 -33.91 -17.97 -7.40
CA SER A 800 -33.19 -17.00 -8.24
C SER A 800 -32.65 -15.80 -7.46
N ARG A 801 -33.21 -15.56 -6.27
CA ARG A 801 -32.82 -14.51 -5.33
C ARG A 801 -32.80 -15.08 -3.92
N VAL A 802 -31.73 -14.79 -3.18
CA VAL A 802 -31.65 -14.99 -1.73
C VAL A 802 -31.50 -13.62 -1.09
N LEU A 803 -32.33 -13.28 -0.11
CA LEU A 803 -32.22 -12.05 0.65
C LEU A 803 -31.99 -12.39 2.12
N TRP A 804 -30.93 -11.83 2.70
CA TRP A 804 -30.74 -11.79 4.14
C TRP A 804 -30.75 -10.34 4.61
N ASN A 805 -31.80 -9.98 5.33
CA ASN A 805 -32.05 -8.61 5.75
C ASN A 805 -31.61 -8.42 7.21
N PHE A 806 -30.66 -7.52 7.45
CA PHE A 806 -30.18 -7.15 8.79
C PHE A 806 -29.74 -8.35 9.68
N PRO A 807 -28.74 -9.14 9.26
CA PRO A 807 -28.19 -10.22 10.08
C PRO A 807 -27.63 -9.71 11.42
N PHE A 808 -27.77 -10.52 12.48
CA PHE A 808 -27.32 -10.17 13.84
C PHE A 808 -27.01 -11.40 14.68
N THR A 809 -26.01 -11.30 15.56
CA THR A 809 -25.53 -12.40 16.42
C THR A 809 -26.16 -12.43 17.82
N GLY A 810 -26.91 -11.39 18.22
CA GLY A 810 -27.54 -11.31 19.54
C GLY A 810 -26.83 -10.39 20.55
N ALA A 811 -25.56 -10.02 20.31
CA ALA A 811 -24.75 -9.18 21.18
C ALA A 811 -24.18 -7.96 20.44
N ASP A 812 -24.12 -6.80 21.09
CA ASP A 812 -23.58 -5.59 20.48
C ASP A 812 -22.03 -5.65 20.37
N GLU A 813 -21.55 -5.26 19.18
CA GLU A 813 -20.16 -4.90 18.84
C GLU A 813 -19.04 -5.96 18.89
N ASP A 814 -19.33 -7.24 18.99
CA ASP A 814 -18.30 -8.27 18.76
C ASP A 814 -17.94 -8.36 17.26
N ARG A 815 -16.80 -7.77 16.88
CA ARG A 815 -16.33 -7.72 15.48
C ARG A 815 -15.92 -9.09 14.96
N GLU A 816 -15.47 -9.99 15.83
CA GLU A 816 -15.01 -11.33 15.44
C GLU A 816 -16.23 -12.23 15.20
N ALA A 817 -17.19 -12.22 16.12
CA ALA A 817 -18.44 -12.97 15.95
C ALA A 817 -19.22 -12.58 14.67
N HIS A 818 -19.27 -11.28 14.33
CA HIS A 818 -19.92 -10.84 13.09
C HIS A 818 -19.14 -11.23 11.83
N ARG A 819 -17.80 -11.26 11.91
CA ARG A 819 -16.96 -11.73 10.79
C ARG A 819 -17.18 -13.21 10.55
N ASP A 820 -17.19 -14.00 11.63
CA ASP A 820 -17.46 -15.43 11.56
C ASP A 820 -18.86 -15.69 11.00
N LEU A 821 -19.87 -14.94 11.44
CA LEU A 821 -21.23 -15.04 10.89
C LEU A 821 -21.25 -14.87 9.37
N MET A 822 -20.54 -13.85 8.85
CA MET A 822 -20.46 -13.60 7.41
C MET A 822 -19.69 -14.68 6.67
N GLN A 823 -18.57 -15.17 7.22
CA GLN A 823 -17.78 -16.23 6.62
C GLN A 823 -18.59 -17.52 6.47
N HIS A 824 -19.26 -17.96 7.54
CA HIS A 824 -20.07 -19.18 7.50
C HIS A 824 -21.28 -19.03 6.58
N PHE A 825 -21.96 -17.88 6.61
CA PHE A 825 -23.07 -17.61 5.69
C PHE A 825 -22.64 -17.68 4.22
N PHE A 826 -21.60 -16.93 3.83
CA PHE A 826 -21.14 -16.93 2.45
C PHE A 826 -20.62 -18.30 2.01
N GLY A 827 -19.90 -19.01 2.88
CA GLY A 827 -19.48 -20.40 2.61
C GLY A 827 -20.68 -21.33 2.39
N SER A 828 -21.69 -21.24 3.24
CA SER A 828 -22.87 -22.09 3.19
C SER A 828 -23.75 -21.82 1.96
N VAL A 829 -24.05 -20.55 1.68
CA VAL A 829 -24.87 -20.16 0.52
C VAL A 829 -24.12 -20.42 -0.79
N ALA A 830 -22.81 -20.16 -0.86
CA ALA A 830 -22.02 -20.45 -2.05
C ALA A 830 -21.97 -21.95 -2.33
N ALA A 831 -21.82 -22.80 -1.31
CA ALA A 831 -21.88 -24.25 -1.45
C ALA A 831 -23.24 -24.73 -2.00
N ALA A 832 -24.34 -24.22 -1.45
CA ALA A 832 -25.69 -24.55 -1.93
C ALA A 832 -25.91 -24.09 -3.38
N LEU A 833 -25.46 -22.88 -3.74
CA LEU A 833 -25.61 -22.33 -5.08
C LEU A 833 -24.70 -23.02 -6.10
N ALA A 834 -23.46 -23.35 -5.74
CA ALA A 834 -22.52 -24.08 -6.61
C ALA A 834 -23.08 -25.46 -7.03
N LEU A 835 -23.80 -26.13 -6.13
CA LEU A 835 -24.45 -27.41 -6.39
C LEU A 835 -25.68 -27.30 -7.29
N HIS A 836 -26.51 -26.28 -7.09
CA HIS A 836 -27.89 -26.28 -7.59
C HIS A 836 -28.22 -25.14 -8.54
N ASN A 837 -27.74 -23.92 -8.29
CA ASN A 837 -28.01 -22.75 -9.12
C ASN A 837 -26.95 -21.63 -8.98
N PRO A 838 -25.84 -21.70 -9.73
CA PRO A 838 -24.79 -20.69 -9.68
C PRO A 838 -25.23 -19.30 -10.16
N SER A 839 -26.34 -19.21 -10.90
CA SER A 839 -26.87 -17.96 -11.43
C SER A 839 -27.67 -17.14 -10.40
N CYS A 840 -27.99 -17.70 -9.24
CA CYS A 840 -28.75 -17.03 -8.20
C CYS A 840 -27.99 -15.81 -7.66
N GLN A 841 -28.69 -14.69 -7.48
CA GLN A 841 -28.15 -13.51 -6.82
C GLN A 841 -28.43 -13.57 -5.32
N VAL A 842 -27.43 -13.20 -4.52
CA VAL A 842 -27.55 -13.10 -3.05
C VAL A 842 -27.54 -11.63 -2.68
N LEU A 843 -28.54 -11.20 -1.92
CA LEU A 843 -28.77 -9.83 -1.53
C LEU A 843 -28.58 -9.73 -0.01
N LEU A 844 -27.76 -8.79 0.42
CA LEU A 844 -27.48 -8.54 1.82
C LEU A 844 -27.74 -7.07 2.13
N ALA A 845 -28.62 -6.81 3.11
CA ALA A 845 -28.95 -5.46 3.52
C ALA A 845 -28.23 -5.09 4.83
N LEU A 846 -27.34 -4.10 4.75
CA LEU A 846 -26.53 -3.60 5.88
C LEU A 846 -26.20 -2.11 5.69
N CYS A 847 -25.84 -1.42 6.77
CA CYS A 847 -25.21 -0.10 6.63
C CYS A 847 -23.76 -0.22 6.14
N ASN A 848 -23.28 0.79 5.38
CA ASN A 848 -21.90 0.82 4.86
C ASN A 848 -20.83 0.61 5.96
N ASP A 849 -21.05 1.17 7.15
CA ASP A 849 -20.13 0.99 8.30
C ASP A 849 -20.06 -0.48 8.73
N GLN A 850 -21.22 -1.16 8.84
CA GLN A 850 -21.28 -2.58 9.19
C GLN A 850 -20.64 -3.45 8.10
N PHE A 851 -20.95 -3.14 6.83
CA PHE A 851 -20.38 -3.84 5.68
C PHE A 851 -18.84 -3.84 5.70
N SER A 852 -18.25 -2.67 5.97
CA SER A 852 -16.80 -2.51 6.08
C SER A 852 -16.24 -3.16 7.35
N ARG A 853 -16.82 -2.85 8.53
CA ARG A 853 -16.32 -3.32 9.84
C ARG A 853 -16.36 -4.83 9.99
N TRP A 854 -17.36 -5.50 9.40
CA TRP A 854 -17.54 -6.95 9.50
C TRP A 854 -16.77 -7.72 8.43
N GLY A 855 -16.10 -7.03 7.49
CA GLY A 855 -15.34 -7.69 6.43
C GLY A 855 -16.21 -8.46 5.44
N VAL A 856 -17.44 -7.99 5.18
CA VAL A 856 -18.43 -8.69 4.35
C VAL A 856 -17.88 -9.02 2.96
N GLU A 857 -17.24 -8.05 2.30
CA GLU A 857 -16.66 -8.24 0.98
C GLU A 857 -15.55 -9.31 0.98
N GLN A 858 -14.75 -9.36 2.04
CA GLN A 858 -13.70 -10.37 2.19
C GLN A 858 -14.30 -11.77 2.37
N ALA A 859 -15.28 -11.91 3.27
CA ALA A 859 -15.99 -13.17 3.51
C ALA A 859 -16.68 -13.68 2.24
N ALA A 860 -17.35 -12.80 1.50
CA ALA A 860 -17.95 -13.13 0.21
C ALA A 860 -16.91 -13.62 -0.80
N ARG A 861 -15.79 -12.91 -0.94
CA ARG A 861 -14.70 -13.29 -1.86
C ARG A 861 -14.09 -14.63 -1.50
N GLU A 862 -13.92 -14.95 -0.22
CA GLU A 862 -13.43 -16.26 0.23
C GLU A 862 -14.32 -17.41 -0.25
N ALA A 863 -15.61 -17.16 -0.47
CA ALA A 863 -16.60 -18.08 -1.02
C ALA A 863 -16.89 -17.88 -2.53
N PHE A 864 -16.02 -17.18 -3.28
CA PHE A 864 -16.19 -16.84 -4.70
C PHE A 864 -17.41 -15.97 -5.03
N MET A 865 -17.92 -15.20 -4.07
CA MET A 865 -19.00 -14.25 -4.28
C MET A 865 -18.47 -12.83 -4.41
N PHE A 866 -18.96 -12.10 -5.42
CA PHE A 866 -18.50 -10.75 -5.74
C PHE A 866 -19.66 -9.78 -5.78
N VAL A 867 -19.47 -8.58 -5.23
CA VAL A 867 -20.44 -7.50 -5.33
C VAL A 867 -20.55 -7.06 -6.79
N THR A 868 -21.74 -7.10 -7.36
CA THR A 868 -22.03 -6.67 -8.73
C THR A 868 -22.82 -5.38 -8.79
N ALA A 869 -23.59 -5.07 -7.74
CA ALA A 869 -24.35 -3.85 -7.60
C ALA A 869 -24.60 -3.51 -6.12
N SER A 870 -24.95 -2.26 -5.86
CA SER A 870 -25.40 -1.78 -4.56
C SER A 870 -26.56 -0.80 -4.74
N HIS A 871 -27.61 -0.94 -3.93
CA HIS A 871 -28.81 -0.11 -4.02
C HIS A 871 -29.19 0.44 -2.64
N THR A 872 -29.61 1.69 -2.56
CA THR A 872 -30.15 2.25 -1.31
C THR A 872 -31.46 1.54 -0.96
N LEU A 873 -31.62 1.13 0.30
CA LEU A 873 -32.83 0.47 0.78
C LEU A 873 -33.88 1.51 1.19
N ASP A 874 -35.05 1.50 0.53
CA ASP A 874 -36.20 2.30 0.94
C ASP A 874 -37.26 1.43 1.63
N LEU A 875 -37.26 1.43 2.97
CA LEU A 875 -38.23 0.65 3.74
C LEU A 875 -39.67 1.16 3.64
N ARG A 876 -39.92 2.35 3.09
CA ARG A 876 -41.28 2.88 2.90
C ARG A 876 -42.10 2.02 1.94
N GLU A 877 -41.43 1.25 1.08
CA GLU A 877 -42.03 0.24 0.21
C GLU A 877 -42.75 -0.86 1.03
N PHE A 878 -42.24 -1.18 2.22
CA PHE A 878 -42.71 -2.29 3.06
C PHE A 878 -43.61 -1.80 4.20
N SER A 879 -44.80 -1.33 3.84
CA SER A 879 -45.78 -0.82 4.82
C SER A 879 -46.04 -1.78 5.99
N GLY A 880 -45.82 -1.31 7.22
CA GLY A 880 -46.02 -2.09 8.44
C GLY A 880 -44.84 -2.99 8.85
N TYR A 881 -43.73 -2.94 8.12
CA TYR A 881 -42.47 -3.56 8.53
C TYR A 881 -41.60 -2.54 9.31
N LEU A 882 -41.10 -2.96 10.47
CA LEU A 882 -40.11 -2.21 11.26
C LEU A 882 -39.00 -3.18 11.66
N PRO A 883 -37.75 -2.97 11.23
CA PRO A 883 -36.67 -3.89 11.54
C PRO A 883 -36.27 -3.74 13.01
N GLN A 884 -36.32 -4.83 13.77
CA GLN A 884 -36.06 -4.86 15.22
C GLN A 884 -34.97 -5.86 15.59
N ARG A 885 -34.16 -5.50 16.58
CA ARG A 885 -33.20 -6.33 17.30
C ARG A 885 -33.89 -6.86 18.56
N ASN A 886 -33.89 -8.18 18.71
CA ASN A 886 -34.26 -8.88 19.94
C ASN A 886 -35.73 -8.67 20.36
N THR A 887 -36.13 -9.26 21.48
CA THR A 887 -37.48 -9.10 22.07
C THR A 887 -37.73 -7.72 22.67
N CYS A 888 -36.68 -6.89 22.84
CA CYS A 888 -36.76 -5.57 23.47
C CYS A 888 -37.20 -4.45 22.51
N ALA A 889 -37.50 -4.78 21.24
CA ALA A 889 -37.97 -3.84 20.21
C ALA A 889 -36.97 -2.70 19.88
N GLU A 890 -35.67 -2.90 20.11
CA GLU A 890 -34.65 -1.96 19.66
C GLU A 890 -34.60 -1.94 18.13
N ALA A 891 -34.63 -0.76 17.51
CA ALA A 891 -34.64 -0.68 16.05
C ALA A 891 -33.26 -1.02 15.47
N PHE A 892 -33.21 -1.75 14.34
CA PHE A 892 -31.98 -1.80 13.55
C PHE A 892 -31.69 -0.41 12.96
N PRO A 893 -30.41 0.02 12.90
CA PRO A 893 -30.04 1.21 12.17
C PRO A 893 -30.25 0.96 10.67
N HIS A 894 -31.36 1.47 10.12
CA HIS A 894 -31.79 1.20 8.75
C HIS A 894 -31.91 2.45 7.87
N GLU A 895 -31.82 3.65 8.47
CA GLU A 895 -32.00 4.94 7.77
C GLU A 895 -31.02 5.16 6.60
N ARG A 896 -29.90 4.42 6.60
CA ARG A 896 -28.85 4.45 5.56
C ARG A 896 -28.43 3.05 5.10
N ALA A 897 -29.34 2.09 5.19
CA ALA A 897 -29.06 0.73 4.76
C ALA A 897 -28.90 0.66 3.23
N VAL A 898 -27.96 -0.18 2.80
CA VAL A 898 -27.67 -0.48 1.41
C VAL A 898 -27.85 -1.98 1.19
N VAL A 899 -28.48 -2.34 0.09
CA VAL A 899 -28.60 -3.71 -0.40
C VAL A 899 -27.46 -3.98 -1.34
N TYR A 900 -26.55 -4.86 -0.94
CA TYR A 900 -25.44 -5.32 -1.76
C TYR A 900 -25.84 -6.60 -2.49
N VAL A 901 -25.66 -6.60 -3.81
CA VAL A 901 -25.97 -7.74 -4.68
C VAL A 901 -24.69 -8.49 -4.97
N PHE A 902 -24.68 -9.77 -4.62
CA PHE A 902 -23.57 -10.67 -4.82
C PHE A 902 -23.90 -11.72 -5.88
N GLN A 903 -22.91 -12.02 -6.71
CA GLN A 903 -22.97 -13.11 -7.68
C GLN A 903 -21.88 -14.14 -7.37
N LEU A 904 -22.22 -15.43 -7.43
CA LEU A 904 -21.25 -16.50 -7.39
C LEU A 904 -20.49 -16.58 -8.71
N CYS A 905 -19.16 -16.45 -8.66
CA CYS A 905 -18.28 -16.53 -9.80
C CYS A 905 -17.22 -17.61 -9.55
N LEU A 906 -17.55 -18.85 -9.89
CA LEU A 906 -16.61 -19.96 -9.75
C LEU A 906 -15.43 -19.82 -10.72
N PRO A 907 -14.20 -20.19 -10.31
CA PRO A 907 -13.05 -20.17 -11.21
C PRO A 907 -13.23 -21.13 -12.39
N ARG A 908 -12.70 -20.74 -13.55
CA ARG A 908 -12.56 -21.61 -14.72
C ARG A 908 -11.16 -22.21 -14.73
N LEU A 909 -11.04 -23.53 -14.67
CA LEU A 909 -9.76 -24.24 -14.78
C LEU A 909 -9.66 -24.88 -16.18
N HIS A 910 -8.61 -24.56 -16.94
CA HIS A 910 -8.35 -25.10 -18.29
C HIS A 910 -9.50 -24.94 -19.30
N GLY A 911 -10.21 -23.82 -19.27
CA GLY A 911 -11.32 -23.56 -20.21
C GLY A 911 -12.54 -24.47 -19.99
N ARG A 912 -12.56 -25.24 -18.89
CA ARG A 912 -13.74 -25.92 -18.37
C ARG A 912 -14.18 -25.20 -17.09
N ASP A 913 -15.47 -25.01 -16.92
CA ASP A 913 -16.00 -24.59 -15.63
C ASP A 913 -15.63 -25.67 -14.59
N LEU A 914 -15.30 -25.27 -13.36
CA LEU A 914 -15.20 -26.23 -12.25
C LEU A 914 -16.50 -27.07 -12.21
N PRO A 915 -16.41 -28.39 -11.96
CA PRO A 915 -17.55 -29.29 -12.08
C PRO A 915 -18.73 -28.78 -11.25
N SER A 916 -19.88 -28.59 -11.90
CA SER A 916 -21.14 -28.15 -11.28
C SER A 916 -22.17 -29.27 -11.32
N GLY A 917 -23.04 -29.38 -10.32
CA GLY A 917 -24.09 -30.40 -10.27
C GLY A 917 -23.59 -31.84 -10.05
N LYS A 918 -23.93 -32.78 -10.93
CA LYS A 918 -23.65 -34.23 -10.72
C LYS A 918 -22.16 -34.57 -10.63
N GLU A 919 -21.29 -33.82 -11.30
CA GLU A 919 -19.83 -33.99 -11.23
C GLU A 919 -19.24 -33.54 -9.88
N PHE A 920 -19.95 -32.64 -9.18
CA PHE A 920 -19.61 -32.16 -7.83
C PHE A 920 -19.72 -33.29 -6.79
N HIS A 921 -20.67 -34.22 -6.96
CA HIS A 921 -20.81 -35.41 -6.12
C HIS A 921 -19.80 -36.52 -6.44
N SER A 922 -19.29 -36.61 -7.68
CA SER A 922 -18.31 -37.63 -8.09
C SER A 922 -16.86 -37.27 -7.77
N ALA A 923 -16.56 -36.00 -7.52
CA ALA A 923 -15.20 -35.52 -7.20
C ALA A 923 -14.74 -35.88 -5.78
N ALA A 924 -15.67 -36.27 -4.89
CA ALA A 924 -15.41 -36.64 -3.51
C ALA A 924 -15.21 -38.17 -3.38
N PRO A 925 -14.12 -38.74 -3.92
CA PRO A 925 -12.90 -38.94 -3.12
C PRO A 925 -11.58 -39.02 -3.94
N GLY A 926 -11.51 -38.40 -5.12
CA GLY A 926 -10.42 -38.60 -6.08
C GLY A 926 -9.84 -37.30 -6.64
N VAL A 927 -9.30 -36.44 -5.78
CA VAL A 927 -8.55 -35.23 -6.20
C VAL A 927 -7.17 -35.64 -6.71
N GLN A 928 -7.13 -36.36 -7.84
CA GLN A 928 -5.91 -36.57 -8.65
C GLN A 928 -5.94 -35.75 -9.94
N VAL A 929 -7.08 -35.18 -10.32
CA VAL A 929 -7.22 -34.41 -11.58
C VAL A 929 -6.72 -32.95 -11.43
N LEU A 930 -6.47 -32.48 -10.20
CA LEU A 930 -6.13 -31.09 -9.89
C LEU A 930 -4.69 -30.88 -9.37
N ARG A 931 -3.83 -31.92 -9.40
CA ARG A 931 -2.40 -31.80 -9.03
C ARG A 931 -1.49 -31.83 -10.24
#